data_AF-A0A4P9YKT3-F1
#
_entry.id   AF-A0A4P9YKT3-F1
#
_cell.length_a   1.000
_cell.length_b   1.000
_cell.length_c   1.000
_cell.angle_alpha   90.00
_cell.angle_beta   90.00
_cell.angle_gamma   90.00
#
_symmetry.space_group_name_H-M   'P 1'
#
loop_
_entity.id
_entity.type
_entity.pdbx_description
1 polymer ?
#
loop_
_entity_poly.entity_id
_entity_poly.type
_entity_poly.pdbx_seq_one_letter_code
_entity_poly.pdbx_strand_id
1 'polypeptide(L)'
;MHRSPSDQKFIAENGLDLNRSTDLIKYTLYQFAKTVGECELGASFNENCLELRLDQRRTEYVLDDVDDIKIVLAPSGAGKTRMILELLHESLGYYFTVKSSQNDFGSIDLYHCLIYCQNKPENTHLYLSVLYFVRVTVCNHLMSLGFDQPWQILLAQLHPNAFFGIDVFYYLFITLVDEFVIMKIQPKLENCFPFVAIDEIQLSIETAKNHCLPESSNMRPFFSPLVFFTKMFRKFPRFIVAGTGINFELIKDALESSTMKADQRTAYQVLSKRFRPLTKAEVVEYARFVLQERRVEDCEAIVQRISDFNLCHGRARFVAFILDQYKKWGNIECAIAAFIEGVTNVNCSIFPLAFLKRDIDKNGQWLNRVVGNDTISRIIRNGMLDFIMFGQAFLQLQGQDASDAILYGLGFGEVSNNTIDGVRIDELAIMECLRYLMPFNEIVASLAERIASSPKAQMIDYLVEYLVAFALVANTSGLDVARNIKITHRSVADYLRVNDANQVSFPDPMCGADVIYKCVKTMTVYIYQTNFVKGMTKQERVNACNTNDPNLFYCNRTTKTVLKGFEDKHDALGNVIKGKRTLILDELRQLQRDGFTLQQVVFVHTGENQIAKLNGAEVVSKTSHPNFFDYIAQNIWGLLDSVTSKF
;
A
#
# COMPACT_ATOMS: atom_id res chain seq x y z
N MET A 1 8.86 -38.39 -16.60
CA MET A 1 10.20 -38.59 -16.02
C MET A 1 10.20 -39.89 -15.23
N HIS A 2 11.28 -40.67 -15.30
CA HIS A 2 11.47 -41.87 -14.47
C HIS A 2 12.06 -41.47 -13.11
N ARG A 3 11.56 -42.06 -12.02
CA ARG A 3 12.13 -41.94 -10.66
C ARG A 3 13.65 -42.12 -10.70
N SER A 4 14.38 -41.36 -9.89
CA SER A 4 15.83 -41.54 -9.84
C SER A 4 16.19 -42.94 -9.33
N PRO A 5 17.35 -43.50 -9.72
CA PRO A 5 17.77 -44.83 -9.28
C PRO A 5 17.79 -44.99 -7.76
N SER A 6 18.11 -43.93 -7.01
CA SER A 6 18.08 -43.94 -5.55
C SER A 6 16.67 -44.07 -4.98
N ASP A 7 15.69 -43.42 -5.62
CA ASP A 7 14.29 -43.47 -5.17
C ASP A 7 13.70 -44.86 -5.41
N GLN A 8 13.99 -45.46 -6.58
CA GLN A 8 13.57 -46.83 -6.90
C GLN A 8 14.18 -47.85 -5.93
N LYS A 9 15.47 -47.68 -5.63
CA LYS A 9 16.17 -48.51 -4.65
C LYS A 9 15.54 -48.40 -3.27
N PHE A 10 15.30 -47.18 -2.78
CA PHE A 10 14.68 -46.97 -1.46
C PHE A 10 13.29 -47.60 -1.35
N ILE A 11 12.44 -47.40 -2.37
CA ILE A 11 11.09 -47.99 -2.44
C ILE A 11 11.17 -49.52 -2.39
N ALA A 12 12.05 -50.13 -3.20
CA ALA A 12 12.19 -51.58 -3.27
C ALA A 12 12.75 -52.18 -1.97
N GLU A 13 13.81 -51.59 -1.41
CA GLU A 13 14.45 -52.06 -0.18
C GLU A 13 13.53 -51.95 1.04
N ASN A 14 12.62 -50.97 1.05
CA ASN A 14 11.66 -50.77 2.13
C ASN A 14 10.29 -51.37 1.85
N GLY A 15 10.09 -52.04 0.70
CA GLY A 15 8.82 -52.66 0.32
C GLY A 15 7.63 -51.70 0.28
N LEU A 16 7.86 -50.44 -0.13
CA LEU A 16 6.83 -49.37 -0.04
C LEU A 16 5.78 -49.51 -1.15
N ASP A 17 4.50 -49.53 -0.77
CA ASP A 17 3.37 -49.37 -1.68
C ASP A 17 2.84 -47.95 -1.58
N LEU A 18 3.21 -47.08 -2.53
CA LEU A 18 2.87 -45.66 -2.51
C LEU A 18 1.35 -45.37 -2.61
N ASN A 19 0.50 -46.37 -2.84
CA ASN A 19 -0.95 -46.22 -2.70
C ASN A 19 -1.40 -46.26 -1.22
N ARG A 20 -0.55 -46.74 -0.32
CA ARG A 20 -0.79 -46.74 1.14
C ARG A 20 -0.27 -45.46 1.75
N SER A 21 -1.11 -44.79 2.53
CA SER A 21 -0.80 -43.48 3.12
C SER A 21 0.44 -43.51 4.02
N THR A 22 0.64 -44.59 4.78
CA THR A 22 1.83 -44.76 5.65
C THR A 22 3.13 -44.84 4.87
N ASP A 23 3.13 -45.59 3.77
CA ASP A 23 4.30 -45.82 2.93
C ASP A 23 4.62 -44.56 2.13
N LEU A 24 3.58 -43.83 1.73
CA LEU A 24 3.67 -42.53 1.09
C LEU A 24 4.30 -41.48 2.01
N ILE A 25 3.87 -41.40 3.27
CA ILE A 25 4.50 -40.53 4.28
C ILE A 25 5.97 -40.90 4.43
N LYS A 26 6.29 -42.19 4.57
CA LYS A 26 7.69 -42.66 4.71
C LYS A 26 8.54 -42.27 3.50
N TYR A 27 7.99 -42.38 2.28
CA TYR A 27 8.68 -41.94 1.07
C TYR A 27 8.85 -40.41 0.99
N THR A 28 7.83 -39.63 1.37
CA THR A 28 7.94 -38.17 1.43
C THR A 28 8.97 -37.71 2.46
N LEU A 29 9.07 -38.37 3.61
CA LEU A 29 10.11 -38.08 4.60
C LEU A 29 11.52 -38.45 4.11
N TYR A 30 11.65 -39.51 3.30
CA TYR A 30 12.89 -39.80 2.61
C TYR A 30 13.27 -38.68 1.62
N GLN A 31 12.32 -38.18 0.84
CA GLN A 31 12.56 -37.03 -0.04
C GLN A 31 12.89 -35.77 0.76
N PHE A 32 12.21 -35.52 1.89
CA PHE A 32 12.51 -34.41 2.80
C PHE A 32 13.97 -34.47 3.26
N ALA A 33 14.41 -35.61 3.80
CA ALA A 33 15.79 -35.78 4.28
C ALA A 33 16.81 -35.62 3.14
N LYS A 34 16.50 -36.11 1.94
CA LYS A 34 17.33 -35.96 0.74
C LYS A 34 17.43 -34.49 0.28
N THR A 35 16.34 -33.73 0.40
CA THR A 35 16.27 -32.32 -0.01
C THR A 35 16.94 -31.39 1.01
N VAL A 36 16.70 -31.59 2.30
CA VAL A 36 17.26 -30.76 3.38
C VAL A 36 18.72 -31.10 3.66
N GLY A 37 19.13 -32.37 3.50
CA GLY A 37 20.50 -32.81 3.74
C GLY A 37 20.92 -32.67 5.21
N GLU A 38 22.16 -32.28 5.45
CA GLU A 38 22.75 -32.07 6.79
C GLU A 38 22.48 -30.65 7.36
N CYS A 39 21.47 -29.93 6.84
CA CYS A 39 21.17 -28.59 7.31
C CYS A 39 20.66 -28.59 8.76
N GLU A 40 21.25 -27.74 9.61
CA GLU A 40 20.73 -27.49 10.96
C GLU A 40 19.42 -26.69 10.86
N LEU A 41 18.33 -27.28 11.35
CA LEU A 41 17.02 -26.63 11.35
C LEU A 41 17.02 -25.44 12.33
N GLY A 42 16.66 -24.26 11.83
CA GLY A 42 16.71 -23.01 12.60
C GLY A 42 15.40 -22.26 12.64
N ALA A 43 14.91 -21.93 13.84
CA ALA A 43 13.73 -21.10 14.04
C ALA A 43 14.13 -19.71 14.57
N SER A 44 14.39 -18.76 13.67
CA SER A 44 14.66 -17.36 14.03
C SER A 44 13.82 -16.41 13.18
N PHE A 45 13.19 -15.43 13.82
CA PHE A 45 12.55 -14.33 13.12
C PHE A 45 13.60 -13.46 12.43
N ASN A 46 13.29 -12.94 11.25
CA ASN A 46 14.08 -11.89 10.65
C ASN A 46 13.93 -10.60 11.47
N GLU A 47 15.01 -9.81 11.57
CA GLU A 47 14.98 -8.52 12.27
C GLU A 47 14.28 -7.40 11.47
N ASN A 48 13.10 -7.66 10.91
CA ASN A 48 12.28 -6.68 10.20
C ASN A 48 11.03 -6.31 11.02
N CYS A 49 10.46 -5.12 10.81
CA CYS A 49 9.32 -4.65 11.60
C CYS A 49 8.04 -5.51 11.51
N LEU A 50 7.89 -6.35 10.48
CA LEU A 50 6.72 -7.21 10.30
C LEU A 50 6.79 -8.42 11.24
N GLU A 51 7.97 -9.02 11.34
CA GLU A 51 8.21 -10.27 12.09
C GLU A 51 8.76 -10.03 13.49
N LEU A 52 9.40 -8.87 13.74
CA LEU A 52 10.14 -8.59 14.97
C LEU A 52 9.35 -8.95 16.23
N ARG A 53 8.01 -8.99 16.16
CA ARG A 53 7.10 -9.07 17.31
C ARG A 53 5.79 -9.83 17.11
N LEU A 54 5.83 -10.92 16.34
CA LEU A 54 4.68 -11.84 16.27
C LEU A 54 4.31 -12.44 17.65
N ASP A 55 5.25 -12.45 18.60
CA ASP A 55 5.09 -12.91 19.99
C ASP A 55 4.19 -12.01 20.86
N GLN A 56 4.02 -10.73 20.51
CA GLN A 56 3.32 -9.75 21.35
C GLN A 56 1.91 -9.38 20.91
N ARG A 57 1.41 -9.97 19.82
CA ARG A 57 -0.02 -10.07 19.43
C ARG A 57 -0.88 -8.82 19.62
N ARG A 58 -1.30 -8.19 18.52
CA ARG A 58 -2.22 -7.04 18.57
C ARG A 58 -3.53 -7.26 17.83
N THR A 59 -3.71 -8.41 17.19
CA THR A 59 -4.97 -8.80 16.58
C THR A 59 -6.05 -8.99 17.64
N GLU A 60 -7.17 -8.30 17.46
CA GLU A 60 -8.37 -8.48 18.28
C GLU A 60 -9.33 -9.52 17.69
N TYR A 61 -9.02 -10.06 16.51
CA TYR A 61 -9.81 -11.14 15.92
C TYR A 61 -9.42 -12.46 16.56
N VAL A 62 -10.42 -13.24 16.96
CA VAL A 62 -10.26 -14.57 17.54
C VAL A 62 -10.79 -15.57 16.53
N LEU A 63 -10.02 -16.62 16.27
CA LEU A 63 -10.46 -17.71 15.38
C LEU A 63 -11.75 -18.34 15.93
N ASP A 64 -12.78 -18.36 15.09
CA ASP A 64 -14.04 -19.04 15.37
C ASP A 64 -14.17 -20.32 14.51
N ASP A 65 -14.97 -21.27 14.99
CA ASP A 65 -15.20 -22.55 14.29
C ASP A 65 -16.40 -22.48 13.33
N VAL A 66 -16.86 -21.27 12.96
CA VAL A 66 -17.89 -21.12 11.92
C VAL A 66 -17.24 -21.42 10.58
N ASP A 67 -17.74 -22.45 9.89
CA ASP A 67 -17.20 -22.98 8.64
C ASP A 67 -17.48 -22.08 7.41
N ASP A 68 -17.37 -20.77 7.59
CA ASP A 68 -17.41 -19.77 6.54
C ASP A 68 -16.01 -19.56 5.96
N ILE A 69 -15.93 -18.91 4.79
CA ILE A 69 -14.68 -18.36 4.28
C ILE A 69 -14.52 -16.97 4.88
N LYS A 70 -13.47 -16.75 5.67
CA LYS A 70 -13.18 -15.42 6.20
C LYS A 70 -12.33 -14.65 5.20
N ILE A 71 -12.82 -13.50 4.77
CA ILE A 71 -12.14 -12.66 3.76
C ILE A 71 -11.60 -11.41 4.46
N VAL A 72 -10.29 -11.21 4.35
CA VAL A 72 -9.58 -10.08 4.93
C VAL A 72 -9.19 -9.11 3.82
N LEU A 73 -9.93 -8.00 3.74
CA LEU A 73 -9.69 -6.97 2.74
C LEU A 73 -9.32 -5.63 3.40
N ALA A 74 -8.22 -5.04 2.97
CA ALA A 74 -7.78 -3.72 3.41
C ALA A 74 -6.71 -3.18 2.44
N PRO A 75 -6.43 -1.86 2.46
CA PRO A 75 -5.34 -1.29 1.67
C PRO A 75 -3.99 -1.97 1.91
N SER A 76 -3.09 -1.90 0.92
CA SER A 76 -1.75 -2.47 1.04
C SER A 76 -0.98 -1.77 2.17
N GLY A 77 -0.47 -2.53 3.14
CA GLY A 77 0.22 -2.00 4.31
C GLY A 77 -0.66 -1.72 5.54
N ALA A 78 -1.95 -2.01 5.48
CA ALA A 78 -2.89 -1.87 6.60
C ALA A 78 -2.69 -2.91 7.74
N GLY A 79 -1.88 -3.96 7.54
CA GLY A 79 -1.61 -4.98 8.56
C GLY A 79 -2.31 -6.33 8.37
N LYS A 80 -2.88 -6.62 7.19
CA LYS A 80 -3.55 -7.91 6.90
C LYS A 80 -2.64 -9.12 7.13
N THR A 81 -1.47 -9.13 6.50
CA THR A 81 -0.45 -10.18 6.65
C THR A 81 -0.09 -10.34 8.12
N ARG A 82 0.17 -9.23 8.82
CA ARG A 82 0.48 -9.25 10.26
C ARG A 82 -0.64 -9.93 11.07
N MET A 83 -1.90 -9.59 10.83
CA MET A 83 -3.03 -10.25 11.51
C MET A 83 -3.02 -11.76 11.27
N ILE A 84 -2.83 -12.22 10.03
CA ILE A 84 -2.73 -13.65 9.71
C ILE A 84 -1.58 -14.32 10.46
N LEU A 85 -0.40 -13.70 10.45
CA LEU A 85 0.78 -14.23 11.11
C LEU A 85 0.60 -14.29 12.62
N GLU A 86 -0.03 -13.29 13.25
CA GLU A 86 -0.34 -13.31 14.68
C GLU A 86 -1.30 -14.45 15.04
N LEU A 87 -2.32 -14.73 14.21
CA LEU A 87 -3.22 -15.88 14.43
C LEU A 87 -2.49 -17.22 14.30
N LEU A 88 -1.58 -17.35 13.32
CA LEU A 88 -0.77 -18.56 13.11
C LEU A 88 0.35 -18.72 14.16
N HIS A 89 0.78 -17.62 14.77
CA HIS A 89 1.73 -17.65 15.88
C HIS A 89 1.12 -18.29 17.14
N GLU A 90 -0.20 -18.20 17.30
CA GLU A 90 -0.93 -18.76 18.44
C GLU A 90 -1.59 -20.11 18.18
N SER A 91 -1.83 -20.43 16.91
CA SER A 91 -2.61 -21.60 16.52
C SER A 91 -1.91 -22.37 15.43
N LEU A 92 -1.78 -23.69 15.62
CA LEU A 92 -1.28 -24.57 14.57
C LEU A 92 -2.14 -24.44 13.32
N GLY A 93 -1.49 -24.15 12.20
CA GLY A 93 -2.16 -23.94 10.92
C GLY A 93 -1.18 -23.91 9.75
N TYR A 94 -1.74 -23.87 8.56
CA TYR A 94 -1.00 -23.84 7.31
C TYR A 94 -1.01 -22.45 6.70
N TYR A 95 0.18 -21.93 6.41
CA TYR A 95 0.35 -20.62 5.78
C TYR A 95 0.75 -20.78 4.32
N PHE A 96 -0.03 -20.17 3.44
CA PHE A 96 0.27 -20.10 2.01
C PHE A 96 0.32 -18.64 1.55
N THR A 97 1.14 -18.39 0.53
CA THR A 97 1.12 -17.16 -0.24
C THR A 97 1.00 -17.51 -1.73
N VAL A 98 0.09 -16.88 -2.46
CA VAL A 98 -0.05 -17.16 -3.91
C VAL A 98 1.10 -16.55 -4.71
N LYS A 99 1.69 -15.46 -4.22
CA LYS A 99 2.87 -14.85 -4.82
C LYS A 99 3.62 -14.05 -3.78
N SER A 100 4.84 -14.49 -3.49
CA SER A 100 5.74 -13.70 -2.66
C SER A 100 6.30 -12.50 -3.45
N SER A 101 6.29 -11.33 -2.81
CA SER A 101 6.94 -10.12 -3.30
C SER A 101 8.29 -9.85 -2.63
N GLN A 102 8.66 -10.67 -1.64
CA GLN A 102 9.88 -10.54 -0.86
C GLN A 102 10.72 -11.81 -1.03
N ASN A 103 12.04 -11.67 -1.06
CA ASN A 103 12.92 -12.84 -1.09
C ASN A 103 12.73 -13.63 0.21
N ASP A 104 12.49 -14.94 0.07
CA ASP A 104 12.28 -15.88 1.18
C ASP A 104 11.12 -15.52 2.14
N PHE A 105 9.97 -15.07 1.62
CA PHE A 105 8.76 -14.87 2.43
C PHE A 105 7.61 -15.74 1.93
N GLY A 106 7.34 -16.83 2.65
CA GLY A 106 6.45 -17.92 2.28
C GLY A 106 7.04 -18.83 1.21
N SER A 107 6.55 -20.08 1.16
CA SER A 107 6.87 -20.99 0.05
C SER A 107 6.16 -20.60 -1.25
N ILE A 108 6.80 -20.88 -2.39
CA ILE A 108 6.22 -20.69 -3.73
C ILE A 108 5.35 -21.87 -4.21
N ASP A 109 5.15 -22.88 -3.36
CA ASP A 109 4.41 -24.10 -3.67
C ASP A 109 2.99 -23.86 -4.20
N LEU A 110 2.20 -22.97 -3.59
CA LEU A 110 0.85 -22.64 -4.05
C LEU A 110 0.84 -21.96 -5.42
N TYR A 111 1.81 -21.07 -5.69
CA TYR A 111 1.97 -20.44 -7.01
C TYR A 111 2.23 -21.48 -8.10
N HIS A 112 3.12 -22.44 -7.82
CA HIS A 112 3.39 -23.52 -8.76
C HIS A 112 2.19 -24.47 -8.88
N CYS A 113 1.50 -24.78 -7.80
CA CYS A 113 0.25 -25.53 -7.86
C CYS A 113 -0.77 -24.86 -8.81
N LEU A 114 -0.90 -23.53 -8.75
CA LEU A 114 -1.72 -22.78 -9.70
C LEU A 114 -1.25 -22.99 -11.15
N ILE A 115 0.05 -22.88 -11.43
CA ILE A 115 0.61 -23.11 -12.79
C ILE A 115 0.31 -24.53 -13.29
N TYR A 116 0.49 -25.55 -12.44
CA TYR A 116 0.19 -26.94 -12.79
C TYR A 116 -1.30 -27.12 -13.11
N CYS A 117 -2.18 -26.56 -12.28
CA CYS A 117 -3.63 -26.57 -12.53
C CYS A 117 -3.98 -25.85 -13.84
N GLN A 118 -3.33 -24.74 -14.17
CA GLN A 118 -3.56 -24.01 -15.43
C GLN A 118 -3.10 -24.80 -16.67
N ASN A 119 -2.07 -25.63 -16.52
CA ASN A 119 -1.55 -26.46 -17.61
C ASN A 119 -2.38 -27.73 -17.83
N LYS A 120 -2.90 -28.33 -16.76
CA LYS A 120 -3.75 -29.55 -16.80
C LYS A 120 -4.95 -29.42 -15.85
N PRO A 121 -5.98 -28.63 -16.21
CA PRO A 121 -7.12 -28.35 -15.34
C PRO A 121 -7.86 -29.58 -14.81
N GLU A 122 -7.88 -30.68 -15.57
CA GLU A 122 -8.50 -31.95 -15.20
C GLU A 122 -7.87 -32.60 -13.95
N ASN A 123 -6.60 -32.29 -13.66
CA ASN A 123 -5.86 -32.82 -12.51
C ASN A 123 -5.84 -31.87 -11.31
N THR A 124 -6.60 -30.77 -11.34
CA THR A 124 -6.63 -29.74 -10.27
C THR A 124 -6.85 -30.34 -8.87
N HIS A 125 -7.76 -31.31 -8.76
CA HIS A 125 -8.06 -32.00 -7.49
C HIS A 125 -6.83 -32.67 -6.87
N LEU A 126 -6.03 -33.28 -7.73
CA LEU A 126 -4.86 -34.04 -7.33
C LEU A 126 -3.71 -33.11 -6.96
N TYR A 127 -3.53 -32.04 -7.74
CA TYR A 127 -2.55 -30.98 -7.44
C TYR A 127 -2.79 -30.36 -6.06
N LEU A 128 -4.04 -29.99 -5.76
CA LEU A 128 -4.42 -29.46 -4.44
C LEU A 128 -4.24 -30.50 -3.33
N SER A 129 -4.56 -31.76 -3.59
CA SER A 129 -4.35 -32.84 -2.61
C SER A 129 -2.86 -33.04 -2.28
N VAL A 130 -1.98 -33.01 -3.28
CA VAL A 130 -0.52 -33.10 -3.08
C VAL A 130 0.00 -31.89 -2.31
N LEU A 131 -0.45 -30.68 -2.65
CA LEU A 131 -0.06 -29.45 -1.96
C LEU A 131 -0.34 -29.55 -0.45
N TYR A 132 -1.56 -29.90 -0.06
CA TYR A 132 -1.92 -30.07 1.35
C TYR A 132 -1.20 -31.25 2.00
N PHE A 133 -1.01 -32.36 1.28
CA PHE A 133 -0.32 -33.54 1.79
C PHE A 133 1.13 -33.23 2.17
N VAL A 134 1.86 -32.50 1.32
CA VAL A 134 3.23 -32.06 1.61
C VAL A 134 3.25 -31.21 2.88
N ARG A 135 2.34 -30.23 3.00
CA ARG A 135 2.24 -29.34 4.17
C ARG A 135 1.96 -30.12 5.46
N VAL A 136 0.96 -31.00 5.44
CA VAL A 136 0.61 -31.85 6.59
C VAL A 136 1.79 -32.72 6.98
N THR A 137 2.44 -33.37 6.02
CA THR A 137 3.55 -34.32 6.28
C THR A 137 4.75 -33.61 6.89
N VAL A 138 5.20 -32.49 6.30
CA VAL A 138 6.36 -31.75 6.79
C VAL A 138 6.09 -31.14 8.16
N CYS A 139 4.92 -30.51 8.38
CA CYS A 139 4.63 -29.89 9.67
C CYS A 139 4.47 -30.92 10.79
N ASN A 140 3.83 -32.08 10.52
CA ASN A 140 3.74 -33.16 11.50
C ASN A 140 5.11 -33.77 11.78
N HIS A 141 6.00 -33.83 10.79
CA HIS A 141 7.38 -34.24 11.01
C HIS A 141 8.14 -33.27 11.91
N LEU A 142 8.00 -31.95 11.71
CA LEU A 142 8.59 -30.96 12.61
C LEU A 142 8.13 -31.13 14.06
N MET A 143 6.84 -31.38 14.29
CA MET A 143 6.36 -31.68 15.65
C MET A 143 7.03 -32.94 16.22
N SER A 144 7.24 -33.98 15.40
CA SER A 144 7.95 -35.19 15.83
C SER A 144 9.44 -34.96 16.15
N LEU A 145 10.03 -33.89 15.61
CA LEU A 145 11.39 -33.45 15.90
C LEU A 145 11.47 -32.50 17.11
N GLY A 146 10.35 -32.18 17.76
CA GLY A 146 10.28 -31.32 18.95
C GLY A 146 9.94 -29.86 18.69
N PHE A 147 9.59 -29.48 17.45
CA PHE A 147 9.02 -28.15 17.16
C PHE A 147 7.51 -28.16 17.41
N ASP A 148 7.12 -28.15 18.70
CA ASP A 148 5.72 -28.30 19.13
C ASP A 148 4.96 -26.98 19.30
N GLN A 149 5.65 -25.84 19.20
CA GLN A 149 5.03 -24.51 19.35
C GLN A 149 4.55 -23.97 17.99
N PRO A 150 3.34 -23.35 17.91
CA PRO A 150 2.81 -22.85 16.64
C PRO A 150 3.72 -21.85 15.92
N TRP A 151 4.41 -20.98 16.65
CA TRP A 151 5.34 -20.01 16.08
C TRP A 151 6.53 -20.66 15.36
N GLN A 152 6.99 -21.83 15.82
CA GLN A 152 8.09 -22.58 15.16
C GLN A 152 7.61 -23.14 13.83
N ILE A 153 6.40 -23.70 13.81
CA ILE A 153 5.75 -24.20 12.60
C ILE A 153 5.43 -23.07 11.63
N LEU A 154 5.04 -21.89 12.13
CA LEU A 154 4.86 -20.69 11.32
C LEU A 154 6.18 -20.28 10.66
N LEU A 155 7.27 -20.17 11.43
CA LEU A 155 8.59 -19.77 10.91
C LEU A 155 9.08 -20.70 9.80
N ALA A 156 8.91 -22.02 9.96
CA ALA A 156 9.27 -22.98 8.92
C ALA A 156 8.51 -22.72 7.61
N GLN A 157 7.24 -22.32 7.69
CA GLN A 157 6.41 -22.01 6.51
C GLN A 157 6.64 -20.60 5.96
N LEU A 158 7.08 -19.67 6.80
CA LEU A 158 7.31 -18.27 6.46
C LEU A 158 8.70 -18.04 5.84
N HIS A 159 9.73 -18.75 6.30
CA HIS A 159 11.10 -18.64 5.77
C HIS A 159 11.69 -20.02 5.52
N PRO A 160 11.16 -20.77 4.54
CA PRO A 160 11.60 -22.13 4.34
C PRO A 160 13.08 -22.20 3.94
N ASN A 161 13.63 -21.20 3.22
CA ASN A 161 15.06 -21.21 2.91
C ASN A 161 15.92 -20.93 4.15
N ALA A 162 15.53 -19.97 5.01
CA ALA A 162 16.25 -19.75 6.26
C ALA A 162 16.13 -20.94 7.24
N PHE A 163 14.97 -21.60 7.29
CA PHE A 163 14.71 -22.68 8.24
C PHE A 163 15.33 -24.02 7.82
N PHE A 164 15.23 -24.37 6.53
CA PHE A 164 15.64 -25.67 5.98
C PHE A 164 16.86 -25.58 5.04
N GLY A 165 17.38 -24.39 4.77
CA GLY A 165 18.38 -24.14 3.72
C GLY A 165 17.80 -24.11 2.30
N ILE A 166 16.52 -24.45 2.12
CA ILE A 166 15.84 -24.58 0.82
C ILE A 166 14.32 -24.48 0.98
N ASP A 167 13.59 -24.05 -0.05
CA ASP A 167 12.12 -24.10 -0.08
C ASP A 167 11.59 -25.54 -0.16
N VAL A 168 11.65 -26.27 0.96
CA VAL A 168 11.35 -27.70 1.03
C VAL A 168 9.92 -28.02 0.60
N PHE A 169 8.95 -27.14 0.89
CA PHE A 169 7.56 -27.34 0.49
C PHE A 169 7.41 -27.30 -1.03
N TYR A 170 8.05 -26.33 -1.69
CA TYR A 170 8.08 -26.24 -3.15
C TYR A 170 8.75 -27.47 -3.78
N TYR A 171 9.95 -27.82 -3.30
CA TYR A 171 10.71 -28.95 -3.86
C TYR A 171 9.98 -30.28 -3.70
N LEU A 172 9.40 -30.54 -2.52
CA LEU A 172 8.60 -31.76 -2.31
C LEU A 172 7.34 -31.76 -3.16
N PHE A 173 6.66 -30.62 -3.30
CA PHE A 173 5.49 -30.51 -4.18
C PHE A 173 5.83 -30.89 -5.61
N ILE A 174 6.81 -30.24 -6.25
CA ILE A 174 7.18 -30.53 -7.64
C ILE A 174 7.74 -31.95 -7.82
N THR A 175 8.39 -32.52 -6.79
CA THR A 175 8.91 -33.89 -6.86
C THR A 175 7.76 -34.91 -6.89
N LEU A 176 6.75 -34.70 -6.04
CA LEU A 176 5.66 -35.66 -5.87
C LEU A 176 4.53 -35.48 -6.89
N VAL A 177 4.30 -34.26 -7.37
CA VAL A 177 3.12 -33.91 -8.16
C VAL A 177 3.00 -34.71 -9.46
N ASP A 178 4.09 -34.84 -10.22
CA ASP A 178 4.08 -35.59 -11.48
C ASP A 178 3.96 -37.10 -11.24
N GLU A 179 4.58 -37.59 -10.17
CA GLU A 179 4.51 -39.00 -9.77
C GLU A 179 3.07 -39.39 -9.38
N PHE A 180 2.41 -38.53 -8.60
CA PHE A 180 1.06 -38.78 -8.13
C PHE A 180 0.04 -38.67 -9.26
N VAL A 181 0.23 -37.77 -10.22
CA VAL A 181 -0.62 -37.66 -11.43
C VAL A 181 -0.52 -38.88 -12.31
N ILE A 182 0.70 -39.34 -12.58
CA ILE A 182 0.91 -40.53 -13.41
C ILE A 182 0.30 -41.78 -12.74
N MET A 183 0.40 -41.88 -11.40
CA MET A 183 -0.07 -43.04 -10.64
C MET A 183 -1.50 -42.91 -10.12
N LYS A 184 -2.16 -41.75 -10.31
CA LYS A 184 -3.47 -41.42 -9.74
C LYS A 184 -3.56 -41.64 -8.22
N ILE A 185 -2.47 -41.39 -7.49
CA ILE A 185 -2.43 -41.55 -6.02
C ILE A 185 -3.17 -40.38 -5.38
N GLN A 186 -4.24 -40.64 -4.63
CA GLN A 186 -4.91 -39.63 -3.82
C GLN A 186 -4.45 -39.76 -2.36
N PRO A 187 -3.58 -38.85 -1.86
CA PRO A 187 -3.11 -38.94 -0.49
C PRO A 187 -4.24 -38.68 0.49
N LYS A 188 -4.35 -39.53 1.52
CA LYS A 188 -5.23 -39.26 2.66
C LYS A 188 -4.57 -38.22 3.56
N LEU A 189 -5.34 -37.21 3.95
CA LEU A 189 -4.92 -36.20 4.92
C LEU A 189 -5.38 -36.61 6.32
N GLU A 190 -4.42 -37.02 7.15
CA GLU A 190 -4.63 -37.41 8.55
C GLU A 190 -3.85 -36.47 9.47
N ASN A 191 -4.34 -36.25 10.70
CA ASN A 191 -3.71 -35.36 11.68
C ASN A 191 -3.45 -33.94 11.16
N CYS A 192 -4.43 -33.37 10.46
CA CYS A 192 -4.35 -31.99 9.97
C CYS A 192 -4.50 -30.98 11.10
N PHE A 193 -3.79 -29.87 10.99
CA PHE A 193 -4.11 -28.67 11.75
C PHE A 193 -5.43 -28.07 11.24
N PRO A 194 -6.27 -27.48 12.12
CA PRO A 194 -7.62 -27.05 11.77
C PRO A 194 -7.67 -25.72 11.03
N PHE A 195 -6.53 -25.04 10.84
CA PHE A 195 -6.45 -23.68 10.33
C PHE A 195 -5.64 -23.60 9.03
N VAL A 196 -6.20 -22.95 8.01
CA VAL A 196 -5.51 -22.58 6.77
C VAL A 196 -5.65 -21.07 6.57
N ALA A 197 -4.53 -20.41 6.31
CA ALA A 197 -4.48 -19.01 5.91
C ALA A 197 -3.79 -18.86 4.56
N ILE A 198 -4.40 -18.12 3.64
CA ILE A 198 -3.84 -17.83 2.32
C ILE A 198 -3.72 -16.31 2.16
N ASP A 199 -2.49 -15.82 2.06
CA ASP A 199 -2.20 -14.41 1.80
C ASP A 199 -1.99 -14.15 0.30
N GLU A 200 -2.17 -12.89 -0.10
CA GLU A 200 -2.12 -12.41 -1.49
C GLU A 200 -2.99 -13.25 -2.46
N ILE A 201 -4.25 -13.50 -2.07
CA ILE A 201 -5.20 -14.37 -2.78
C ILE A 201 -5.58 -13.92 -4.21
N GLN A 202 -5.34 -12.66 -4.59
CA GLN A 202 -5.84 -12.01 -5.81
C GLN A 202 -5.54 -12.82 -7.07
N LEU A 203 -4.31 -13.33 -7.20
CA LEU A 203 -3.89 -14.10 -8.38
C LEU A 203 -4.61 -15.45 -8.52
N SER A 204 -5.12 -16.02 -7.43
CA SER A 204 -5.95 -17.24 -7.51
C SER A 204 -7.36 -16.95 -8.01
N ILE A 205 -7.83 -15.71 -7.85
CA ILE A 205 -9.19 -15.27 -8.18
C ILE A 205 -9.26 -14.74 -9.61
N GLU A 206 -8.23 -14.03 -10.05
CA GLU A 206 -8.19 -13.34 -11.35
C GLU A 206 -7.56 -14.17 -12.49
N THR A 207 -7.51 -15.51 -12.34
CA THR A 207 -6.85 -16.39 -13.31
C THR A 207 -7.58 -16.39 -14.66
N ALA A 208 -6.83 -16.19 -15.76
CA ALA A 208 -7.38 -16.16 -17.11
C ALA A 208 -7.90 -17.53 -17.62
N LYS A 209 -7.49 -18.65 -17.01
CA LYS A 209 -7.96 -20.00 -17.34
C LYS A 209 -8.97 -20.45 -16.30
N ASN A 210 -10.03 -21.09 -16.80
CA ASN A 210 -11.07 -21.66 -15.98
C ASN A 210 -10.82 -23.15 -15.71
N HIS A 211 -11.31 -23.63 -14.57
CA HIS A 211 -11.16 -24.97 -14.02
C HIS A 211 -12.55 -25.57 -13.75
N CYS A 212 -12.67 -26.89 -13.83
CA CYS A 212 -13.89 -27.59 -13.43
C CYS A 212 -13.80 -28.06 -11.98
N LEU A 213 -14.89 -27.89 -11.23
CA LEU A 213 -15.09 -28.63 -9.99
C LEU A 213 -15.39 -30.10 -10.31
N PRO A 214 -15.03 -31.05 -9.44
CA PRO A 214 -15.55 -32.42 -9.51
C PRO A 214 -17.07 -32.39 -9.69
N GLU A 215 -17.58 -33.15 -10.66
CA GLU A 215 -19.02 -33.26 -10.97
C GLU A 215 -19.69 -32.00 -11.56
N SER A 216 -18.93 -30.97 -11.95
CA SER A 216 -19.45 -29.77 -12.61
C SER A 216 -18.86 -29.56 -14.00
N SER A 217 -19.70 -29.19 -14.96
CA SER A 217 -19.29 -28.72 -16.29
C SER A 217 -18.97 -27.23 -16.33
N ASN A 218 -19.19 -26.50 -15.23
CA ASN A 218 -19.03 -25.05 -15.18
C ASN A 218 -17.56 -24.69 -14.92
N MET A 219 -17.02 -23.89 -15.83
CA MET A 219 -15.66 -23.38 -15.86
C MET A 219 -15.52 -22.18 -14.91
N ARG A 220 -14.59 -22.23 -13.94
CA ARG A 220 -14.39 -21.16 -12.92
C ARG A 220 -12.92 -20.82 -12.63
N PRO A 221 -12.60 -19.64 -12.08
CA PRO A 221 -11.24 -19.31 -11.66
C PRO A 221 -10.68 -20.28 -10.62
N PHE A 222 -9.35 -20.40 -10.51
CA PHE A 222 -8.65 -21.35 -9.62
C PHE A 222 -9.05 -21.23 -8.14
N PHE A 223 -9.49 -20.06 -7.71
CA PHE A 223 -10.05 -19.86 -6.37
C PHE A 223 -11.19 -20.82 -6.05
N SER A 224 -12.08 -21.11 -7.01
CA SER A 224 -13.21 -22.01 -6.79
C SER A 224 -12.77 -23.42 -6.39
N PRO A 225 -11.94 -24.14 -7.18
CA PRO A 225 -11.42 -25.43 -6.75
C PRO A 225 -10.57 -25.32 -5.47
N LEU A 226 -9.75 -24.28 -5.30
CA LEU A 226 -8.96 -24.11 -4.07
C LEU A 226 -9.84 -24.11 -2.82
N VAL A 227 -10.89 -23.28 -2.80
CA VAL A 227 -11.87 -23.21 -1.69
C VAL A 227 -12.62 -24.52 -1.55
N PHE A 228 -13.15 -25.03 -2.66
CA PHE A 228 -13.96 -26.24 -2.67
C PHE A 228 -13.20 -27.43 -2.11
N PHE A 229 -11.95 -27.64 -2.52
CA PHE A 229 -11.11 -28.71 -1.99
C PHE A 229 -10.81 -28.52 -0.52
N THR A 230 -10.45 -27.31 -0.10
CA THR A 230 -10.20 -26.98 1.31
C THR A 230 -11.42 -27.33 2.18
N LYS A 231 -12.63 -27.02 1.73
CA LYS A 231 -13.88 -27.33 2.44
C LYS A 231 -14.29 -28.80 2.32
N MET A 232 -14.13 -29.42 1.15
CA MET A 232 -14.41 -30.86 0.94
C MET A 232 -13.57 -31.77 1.82
N PHE A 233 -12.35 -31.38 2.17
CA PHE A 233 -11.55 -32.15 3.12
C PHE A 233 -12.23 -32.22 4.50
N ARG A 234 -13.12 -31.26 4.84
CA ARG A 234 -13.78 -31.16 6.16
C ARG A 234 -12.79 -31.19 7.34
N LYS A 235 -11.51 -30.86 7.07
CA LYS A 235 -10.41 -30.85 8.03
C LYS A 235 -10.02 -29.43 8.45
N PHE A 236 -10.46 -28.42 7.70
CA PHE A 236 -10.03 -27.02 7.85
C PHE A 236 -11.22 -26.11 8.14
N PRO A 237 -11.86 -26.22 9.33
CA PRO A 237 -13.00 -25.39 9.68
C PRO A 237 -12.65 -23.90 9.72
N ARG A 238 -11.38 -23.57 10.00
CA ARG A 238 -10.86 -22.20 10.05
C ARG A 238 -10.14 -21.91 8.74
N PHE A 239 -10.77 -21.11 7.88
CA PHE A 239 -10.20 -20.77 6.57
C PHE A 239 -10.25 -19.26 6.33
N ILE A 240 -9.06 -18.65 6.28
CA ILE A 240 -8.89 -17.21 6.10
C ILE A 240 -8.16 -16.96 4.78
N VAL A 241 -8.67 -16.03 3.98
CA VAL A 241 -7.99 -15.51 2.79
C VAL A 241 -7.78 -14.01 2.93
N ALA A 242 -6.60 -13.52 2.59
CA ALA A 242 -6.27 -12.10 2.58
C ALA A 242 -5.83 -11.61 1.21
N GLY A 243 -6.18 -10.36 0.90
CA GLY A 243 -5.76 -9.69 -0.32
C GLY A 243 -5.87 -8.18 -0.20
N THR A 244 -5.06 -7.47 -0.97
CA THR A 244 -5.24 -6.05 -1.24
C THR A 244 -6.17 -5.95 -2.44
N GLY A 245 -7.46 -5.68 -2.25
CA GLY A 245 -8.45 -5.75 -3.35
C GLY A 245 -8.80 -7.18 -3.73
N ILE A 246 -10.07 -7.55 -3.73
CA ILE A 246 -10.49 -8.89 -4.17
C ILE A 246 -11.75 -8.76 -5.01
N ASN A 247 -11.79 -9.42 -6.17
CA ASN A 247 -12.97 -9.41 -7.00
C ASN A 247 -14.14 -10.18 -6.32
N PHE A 248 -15.11 -9.44 -5.77
CA PHE A 248 -16.26 -10.00 -5.06
C PHE A 248 -17.25 -10.68 -6.00
N GLU A 249 -17.38 -10.20 -7.23
CA GLU A 249 -18.21 -10.88 -8.23
C GLU A 249 -17.65 -12.27 -8.50
N LEU A 250 -16.34 -12.40 -8.67
CA LEU A 250 -15.68 -13.70 -8.87
C LEU A 250 -15.72 -14.57 -7.61
N ILE A 251 -15.65 -14.01 -6.41
CA ILE A 251 -15.90 -14.78 -5.16
C ILE A 251 -17.34 -15.27 -5.13
N LYS A 252 -18.31 -14.39 -5.36
CA LYS A 252 -19.73 -14.74 -5.30
C LYS A 252 -20.07 -15.80 -6.35
N ASP A 253 -19.59 -15.64 -7.57
CA ASP A 253 -19.73 -16.62 -8.65
C ASP A 253 -19.01 -17.94 -8.35
N ALA A 254 -17.87 -17.89 -7.65
CA ALA A 254 -17.17 -19.07 -7.17
C ALA A 254 -17.97 -19.83 -6.09
N LEU A 255 -18.71 -19.13 -5.23
CA LEU A 255 -19.37 -19.68 -4.04
C LEU A 255 -20.86 -19.99 -4.21
N GLU A 256 -21.58 -19.29 -5.08
CA GLU A 256 -23.06 -19.29 -5.15
C GLU A 256 -23.65 -19.90 -6.43
N SER A 257 -22.95 -20.80 -7.12
CA SER A 257 -23.51 -21.39 -8.34
C SER A 257 -24.82 -22.13 -8.09
N SER A 258 -25.80 -21.86 -8.96
CA SER A 258 -27.14 -22.45 -8.96
C SER A 258 -27.17 -23.98 -9.05
N THR A 259 -26.04 -24.62 -9.41
CA THR A 259 -25.91 -26.09 -9.50
C THR A 259 -25.30 -26.73 -8.24
N MET A 260 -24.87 -25.97 -7.24
CA MET A 260 -24.30 -26.52 -6.00
C MET A 260 -25.40 -26.99 -5.06
N LYS A 261 -25.26 -28.22 -4.52
CA LYS A 261 -26.18 -28.76 -3.51
C LYS A 261 -26.14 -27.91 -2.24
N ALA A 262 -27.22 -27.89 -1.47
CA ALA A 262 -27.34 -27.04 -0.28
C ALA A 262 -26.24 -27.29 0.76
N ASP A 263 -25.75 -28.53 0.88
CA ASP A 263 -24.65 -28.96 1.74
C ASP A 263 -23.25 -28.63 1.19
N GLN A 264 -23.16 -28.09 -0.03
CA GLN A 264 -21.92 -27.63 -0.67
C GLN A 264 -21.79 -26.11 -0.69
N ARG A 265 -22.87 -25.37 -0.40
CA ARG A 265 -22.84 -23.90 -0.35
C ARG A 265 -22.03 -23.46 0.87
N THR A 266 -21.03 -22.61 0.63
CA THR A 266 -20.19 -22.04 1.69
C THR A 266 -20.45 -20.54 1.75
N ALA A 267 -20.85 -20.04 2.92
CA ALA A 267 -20.99 -18.61 3.12
C ALA A 267 -19.60 -17.97 3.30
N TYR A 268 -19.53 -16.65 3.15
CA TYR A 268 -18.32 -15.88 3.42
C TYR A 268 -18.61 -14.75 4.39
N GLN A 269 -17.58 -14.37 5.14
CA GLN A 269 -17.62 -13.26 6.08
C GLN A 269 -16.44 -12.33 5.82
N VAL A 270 -16.72 -11.05 5.55
CA VAL A 270 -15.69 -10.02 5.40
C VAL A 270 -15.27 -9.48 6.77
N LEU A 271 -13.98 -9.58 7.11
CA LEU A 271 -13.42 -9.15 8.40
C LEU A 271 -12.85 -7.71 8.39
N SER A 272 -13.08 -6.96 7.30
CA SER A 272 -12.45 -5.66 7.03
C SER A 272 -12.76 -4.55 8.03
N LYS A 273 -13.86 -4.65 8.79
CA LYS A 273 -14.24 -3.67 9.84
C LYS A 273 -13.16 -3.44 10.90
N ARG A 274 -12.25 -4.40 11.07
CA ARG A 274 -11.14 -4.35 12.03
C ARG A 274 -10.00 -3.44 11.56
N PHE A 275 -9.91 -3.14 10.25
CA PHE A 275 -8.84 -2.32 9.71
C PHE A 275 -9.28 -0.86 9.66
N ARG A 276 -8.50 -0.02 10.33
CA ARG A 276 -8.66 1.43 10.35
C ARG A 276 -7.29 2.10 10.35
N PRO A 277 -7.21 3.41 10.03
CA PRO A 277 -5.99 4.17 10.22
C PRO A 277 -5.48 4.04 11.66
N LEU A 278 -4.16 3.93 11.81
CA LEU A 278 -3.53 4.02 13.12
C LEU A 278 -3.75 5.40 13.73
N THR A 279 -4.21 5.42 14.96
CA THR A 279 -4.30 6.63 15.79
C THR A 279 -2.91 7.04 16.27
N LYS A 280 -2.77 8.32 16.66
CA LYS A 280 -1.53 8.81 17.28
C LYS A 280 -1.07 7.93 18.46
N ALA A 281 -2.01 7.49 19.30
CA ALA A 281 -1.69 6.64 20.46
C ALA A 281 -1.12 5.28 20.03
N GLU A 282 -1.69 4.65 19.01
CA GLU A 282 -1.19 3.38 18.48
C GLU A 282 0.16 3.54 17.77
N VAL A 283 0.39 4.68 17.10
CA VAL A 283 1.70 5.02 16.54
C VAL A 283 2.74 5.18 17.64
N VAL A 284 2.42 5.89 18.73
CA VAL A 284 3.28 6.02 19.91
C VAL A 284 3.63 4.66 20.48
N GLU A 285 2.61 3.82 20.73
CA GLU A 285 2.80 2.50 21.30
C GLU A 285 3.65 1.61 20.39
N TYR A 286 3.40 1.62 19.09
CA TYR A 286 4.15 0.81 18.13
C TYR A 286 5.60 1.28 17.98
N ALA A 287 5.83 2.58 17.82
CA ALA A 287 7.17 3.14 17.67
C ALA A 287 8.01 2.96 18.93
N ARG A 288 7.44 3.28 20.11
CA ARG A 288 8.14 3.15 21.41
C ARG A 288 8.62 1.73 21.60
N PHE A 289 7.72 0.81 21.33
CA PHE A 289 7.98 -0.59 21.49
C PHE A 289 9.14 -1.08 20.60
N VAL A 290 9.12 -0.77 19.30
CA VAL A 290 10.23 -1.15 18.39
C VAL A 290 11.56 -0.52 18.82
N LEU A 291 11.56 0.71 19.32
CA LEU A 291 12.78 1.43 19.72
C LEU A 291 13.35 0.94 21.05
N GLN A 292 12.49 0.65 22.04
CA GLN A 292 12.90 0.10 23.35
C GLN A 292 13.55 -1.27 23.20
N GLU A 293 12.98 -2.11 22.35
CA GLU A 293 13.50 -3.45 22.10
C GLU A 293 14.87 -3.44 21.42
N ARG A 294 15.15 -2.38 20.66
CA ARG A 294 16.46 -2.12 20.07
C ARG A 294 17.38 -1.31 20.99
N ARG A 295 16.96 -1.04 22.23
CA ARG A 295 17.70 -0.30 23.26
C ARG A 295 18.18 1.08 22.78
N VAL A 296 17.35 1.78 22.01
CA VAL A 296 17.65 3.13 21.54
C VAL A 296 17.57 4.12 22.71
N GLU A 297 18.64 4.86 22.98
CA GLU A 297 18.75 5.78 24.12
C GLU A 297 17.71 6.92 24.05
N ASP A 298 17.54 7.56 22.88
CA ASP A 298 16.61 8.68 22.66
C ASP A 298 15.19 8.25 22.28
N CYS A 299 14.73 7.11 22.81
CA CYS A 299 13.47 6.48 22.42
C CYS A 299 12.28 7.47 22.41
N GLU A 300 11.99 8.14 23.54
CA GLU A 300 10.79 9.00 23.64
C GLU A 300 10.81 10.20 22.70
N ALA A 301 11.98 10.79 22.44
CA ALA A 301 12.09 11.91 21.51
C ALA A 301 11.77 11.47 20.07
N ILE A 302 12.24 10.29 19.67
CA ILE A 302 11.97 9.71 18.35
C ILE A 302 10.50 9.31 18.24
N VAL A 303 9.94 8.67 19.27
CA VAL A 303 8.51 8.31 19.32
C VAL A 303 7.63 9.53 19.17
N GLN A 304 7.92 10.59 19.94
CA GLN A 304 7.18 11.83 19.89
C GLN A 304 7.25 12.42 18.48
N ARG A 305 8.45 12.47 17.89
CA ARG A 305 8.68 12.98 16.53
C ARG A 305 7.90 12.22 15.45
N ILE A 306 7.82 10.89 15.54
CA ILE A 306 7.01 10.06 14.62
C ILE A 306 5.52 10.32 14.85
N SER A 307 5.08 10.37 16.11
CA SER A 307 3.66 10.54 16.46
C SER A 307 3.11 11.94 16.22
N ASP A 308 3.96 12.96 16.11
CA ASP A 308 3.56 14.30 15.70
C ASP A 308 3.50 14.45 14.18
N PHE A 309 4.05 13.47 13.45
CA PHE A 309 4.09 13.47 12.00
C PHE A 309 2.86 12.78 11.40
N ASN A 310 1.73 13.49 11.39
CA ASN A 310 0.42 12.97 10.98
C ASN A 310 0.34 12.32 9.59
N LEU A 311 1.30 12.59 8.68
CA LEU A 311 1.29 11.97 7.35
C LEU A 311 1.54 10.46 7.40
N CYS A 312 2.22 9.96 8.44
CA CYS A 312 2.42 8.52 8.63
C CYS A 312 1.28 7.85 9.42
N HIS A 313 0.33 8.63 9.96
CA HIS A 313 -0.86 8.11 10.62
C HIS A 313 -1.81 7.57 9.55
N GLY A 314 -2.08 6.28 9.61
CA GLY A 314 -2.68 5.56 8.51
C GLY A 314 -2.24 4.12 8.54
N ARG A 315 -1.57 3.68 7.48
CA ARG A 315 -1.11 2.30 7.33
C ARG A 315 0.05 1.99 8.26
N ALA A 316 0.00 0.85 8.94
CA ALA A 316 1.10 0.36 9.79
C ALA A 316 2.44 0.30 9.03
N ARG A 317 2.40 0.03 7.72
CA ARG A 317 3.59 0.05 6.85
C ARG A 317 4.31 1.40 6.84
N PHE A 318 3.62 2.53 7.01
CA PHE A 318 4.26 3.85 7.02
C PHE A 318 5.16 4.03 8.23
N VAL A 319 4.66 3.69 9.42
CA VAL A 319 5.45 3.75 10.65
C VAL A 319 6.60 2.73 10.61
N ALA A 320 6.32 1.50 10.16
CA ALA A 320 7.35 0.48 9.98
C ALA A 320 8.48 0.94 9.04
N PHE A 321 8.12 1.56 7.91
CA PHE A 321 9.10 2.10 6.97
C PHE A 321 9.98 3.16 7.62
N ILE A 322 9.41 4.12 8.35
CA ILE A 322 10.18 5.15 9.06
C ILE A 322 11.15 4.50 10.05
N LEU A 323 10.69 3.53 10.84
CA LEU A 323 11.53 2.82 11.83
C LEU A 323 12.67 2.01 11.16
N ASP A 324 12.40 1.40 10.00
CA ASP A 324 13.41 0.69 9.22
C ASP A 324 14.45 1.63 8.59
N GLN A 325 14.03 2.81 8.10
CA GLN A 325 14.97 3.83 7.63
C GLN A 325 15.78 4.43 8.78
N TYR A 326 15.16 4.60 9.95
CA TYR A 326 15.86 5.02 11.16
C TYR A 326 16.93 3.99 11.56
N LYS A 327 16.64 2.68 11.50
CA LYS A 327 17.64 1.61 11.72
C LYS A 327 18.85 1.76 10.82
N LYS A 328 18.63 2.09 9.55
CA LYS A 328 19.71 2.23 8.55
C LYS A 328 20.57 3.46 8.76
N TRP A 329 19.99 4.56 9.22
CA TRP A 329 20.66 5.87 9.22
C TRP A 329 20.95 6.44 10.61
N GLY A 330 20.37 5.87 11.67
CA GLY A 330 20.48 6.39 13.03
C GLY A 330 19.90 7.81 13.21
N ASN A 331 19.11 8.30 12.24
CA ASN A 331 18.60 9.67 12.25
C ASN A 331 17.13 9.73 11.81
N ILE A 332 16.28 10.26 12.69
CA ILE A 332 14.83 10.30 12.46
C ILE A 332 14.43 11.28 11.36
N GLU A 333 15.12 12.41 11.21
CA GLU A 333 14.81 13.37 10.15
C GLU A 333 15.14 12.80 8.77
N CYS A 334 16.26 12.08 8.63
CA CYS A 334 16.55 11.34 7.39
C CYS A 334 15.43 10.33 7.09
N ALA A 335 15.00 9.55 8.09
CA ALA A 335 13.96 8.55 7.92
C ALA A 335 12.61 9.16 7.47
N ILE A 336 12.22 10.29 8.06
CA ILE A 336 11.04 11.05 7.67
C ILE A 336 11.20 11.61 6.25
N ALA A 337 12.38 12.12 5.89
CA ALA A 337 12.67 12.59 4.53
C ALA A 337 12.47 11.48 3.48
N ALA A 338 12.98 10.28 3.74
CA ALA A 338 12.77 9.13 2.86
C ALA A 338 11.31 8.69 2.78
N PHE A 339 10.58 8.79 3.88
CA PHE A 339 9.15 8.51 3.87
C PHE A 339 8.41 9.51 2.97
N ILE A 340 8.67 10.81 3.12
CA ILE A 340 8.05 11.88 2.30
C ILE A 340 8.38 11.68 0.83
N GLU A 341 9.64 11.38 0.51
CA GLU A 341 10.06 11.06 -0.84
C GLU A 341 9.32 9.82 -1.38
N GLY A 342 9.12 8.80 -0.55
CA GLY A 342 8.42 7.60 -0.96
C GLY A 342 6.91 7.78 -1.15
N VAL A 343 6.24 8.62 -0.36
CA VAL A 343 4.79 8.87 -0.54
C VAL A 343 4.47 9.91 -1.62
N THR A 344 5.45 10.73 -2.01
CA THR A 344 5.28 11.70 -3.12
C THR A 344 5.83 11.19 -4.45
N ASN A 345 6.64 10.13 -4.46
CA ASN A 345 7.13 9.49 -5.67
C ASN A 345 6.20 8.35 -6.11
N VAL A 346 5.50 8.55 -7.22
CA VAL A 346 4.53 7.59 -7.82
C VAL A 346 5.11 6.21 -8.11
N ASN A 347 6.43 6.08 -8.23
CA ASN A 347 7.12 4.81 -8.51
C ASN A 347 7.61 4.08 -7.24
N CYS A 348 7.45 4.68 -6.06
CA CYS A 348 7.93 4.09 -4.82
C CYS A 348 6.97 3.01 -4.29
N SER A 349 7.50 2.02 -3.58
CA SER A 349 6.73 0.91 -3.01
C SER A 349 5.80 1.31 -1.88
N ILE A 350 6.06 2.44 -1.22
CA ILE A 350 5.18 2.99 -0.18
C ILE A 350 4.20 4.02 -0.73
N PHE A 351 4.20 4.28 -2.05
CA PHE A 351 3.23 5.17 -2.69
C PHE A 351 1.82 4.58 -2.54
N PRO A 352 0.92 5.24 -1.79
CA PRO A 352 -0.35 4.64 -1.38
C PRO A 352 -1.28 4.22 -2.52
N LEU A 353 -1.21 4.93 -3.67
CA LEU A 353 -2.10 4.79 -4.83
C LEU A 353 -1.41 4.18 -6.05
N ALA A 354 -0.36 3.37 -5.84
CA ALA A 354 0.46 2.82 -6.92
C ALA A 354 -0.35 2.00 -7.94
N PHE A 355 -1.38 1.27 -7.47
CA PHE A 355 -2.25 0.49 -8.34
C PHE A 355 -3.14 1.38 -9.21
N LEU A 356 -3.71 2.47 -8.66
CA LEU A 356 -4.53 3.41 -9.43
C LEU A 356 -3.71 4.10 -10.50
N LYS A 357 -2.50 4.56 -10.15
CA LYS A 357 -1.58 5.17 -11.11
C LYS A 357 -1.27 4.22 -12.27
N ARG A 358 -0.99 2.95 -11.97
CA ARG A 358 -0.73 1.92 -12.98
C ARG A 358 -1.93 1.69 -13.90
N ASP A 359 -3.15 1.74 -13.37
CA ASP A 359 -4.37 1.63 -14.18
C ASP A 359 -4.54 2.84 -15.12
N ILE A 360 -4.37 4.06 -14.59
CA ILE A 360 -4.40 5.30 -15.36
C ILE A 360 -3.36 5.28 -16.50
N ASP A 361 -2.13 4.87 -16.20
CA ASP A 361 -1.04 4.79 -17.19
C ASP A 361 -1.32 3.79 -18.32
N LYS A 362 -2.17 2.79 -18.05
CA LYS A 362 -2.61 1.78 -19.01
C LYS A 362 -3.91 2.18 -19.73
N ASN A 363 -4.37 3.43 -19.58
CA ASN A 363 -5.66 3.91 -20.06
C ASN A 363 -6.84 3.08 -19.54
N GLY A 364 -6.77 2.66 -18.28
CA GLY A 364 -7.83 1.95 -17.58
C GLY A 364 -9.14 2.75 -17.57
N GLN A 365 -10.26 2.04 -17.62
CA GLN A 365 -11.60 2.62 -17.71
C GLN A 365 -12.32 2.64 -16.36
N TRP A 366 -11.67 2.22 -15.27
CA TRP A 366 -12.33 2.08 -13.96
C TRP A 366 -12.94 3.41 -13.48
N LEU A 367 -12.17 4.51 -13.57
CA LEU A 367 -12.64 5.85 -13.21
C LEU A 367 -13.88 6.32 -14.01
N ASN A 368 -14.10 5.76 -15.19
CA ASN A 368 -15.22 6.11 -16.08
C ASN A 368 -16.47 5.26 -15.83
N ARG A 369 -16.39 4.20 -15.01
CA ARG A 369 -17.56 3.38 -14.68
C ARG A 369 -18.61 4.21 -13.96
N VAL A 370 -19.88 3.89 -14.23
CA VAL A 370 -21.04 4.57 -13.66
C VAL A 370 -21.57 3.74 -12.50
N VAL A 371 -21.68 4.36 -11.32
CA VAL A 371 -22.26 3.79 -10.11
C VAL A 371 -23.42 4.66 -9.69
N GLY A 372 -24.64 4.11 -9.70
CA GLY A 372 -25.86 4.89 -9.56
C GLY A 372 -26.00 5.90 -10.70
N ASN A 373 -26.01 7.20 -10.37
CA ASN A 373 -26.15 8.30 -11.33
C ASN A 373 -24.84 9.05 -11.61
N ASP A 374 -23.71 8.61 -11.05
CA ASP A 374 -22.42 9.31 -11.14
C ASP A 374 -21.30 8.38 -11.60
N THR A 375 -20.20 8.97 -12.07
CA THR A 375 -18.97 8.21 -12.38
C THR A 375 -18.11 8.03 -11.15
N ILE A 376 -17.31 6.95 -11.10
CA ILE A 376 -16.35 6.71 -10.02
C ILE A 376 -15.39 7.90 -9.85
N SER A 377 -14.90 8.49 -10.95
CA SER A 377 -14.08 9.70 -10.91
C SER A 377 -14.77 10.84 -10.16
N ARG A 378 -16.06 11.08 -10.43
CA ARG A 378 -16.83 12.12 -9.75
C ARG A 378 -17.07 11.79 -8.28
N ILE A 379 -17.32 10.52 -7.94
CA ILE A 379 -17.47 10.06 -6.54
C ILE A 379 -16.17 10.30 -5.76
N ILE A 380 -15.01 9.89 -6.30
CA ILE A 380 -13.71 10.10 -5.67
C ILE A 380 -13.40 11.59 -5.53
N ARG A 381 -13.64 12.38 -6.58
CA ARG A 381 -13.43 13.84 -6.56
C ARG A 381 -14.27 14.50 -5.48
N ASN A 382 -15.56 14.15 -5.40
CA ASN A 382 -16.46 14.65 -4.37
C ASN A 382 -15.99 14.23 -2.97
N GLY A 383 -15.61 12.96 -2.78
CA GLY A 383 -15.05 12.48 -1.53
C GLY A 383 -13.75 13.19 -1.14
N MET A 384 -12.86 13.49 -2.10
CA MET A 384 -11.66 14.28 -1.85
C MET A 384 -12.01 15.68 -1.33
N LEU A 385 -13.00 16.33 -1.94
CA LEU A 385 -13.47 17.64 -1.50
C LEU A 385 -14.09 17.54 -0.10
N ASP A 386 -14.92 16.54 0.17
CA ASP A 386 -15.48 16.30 1.50
C ASP A 386 -14.38 16.07 2.54
N PHE A 387 -13.31 15.36 2.19
CA PHE A 387 -12.17 15.17 3.08
C PHE A 387 -11.43 16.49 3.37
N ILE A 388 -11.19 17.33 2.34
CA ILE A 388 -10.56 18.65 2.51
C ILE A 388 -11.37 19.52 3.46
N MET A 389 -12.70 19.45 3.37
CA MET A 389 -13.58 20.21 4.25
C MET A 389 -13.61 19.59 5.66
N PHE A 390 -13.97 18.32 5.77
CA PHE A 390 -14.40 17.70 7.03
C PHE A 390 -13.34 16.84 7.72
N GLY A 391 -12.18 16.60 7.09
CA GLY A 391 -11.10 15.74 7.60
C GLY A 391 -11.37 14.24 7.52
N GLN A 392 -12.53 13.85 6.96
CA GLN A 392 -12.92 12.48 6.68
C GLN A 392 -13.87 12.49 5.48
N ALA A 393 -13.88 11.42 4.70
CA ALA A 393 -14.85 11.24 3.64
C ALA A 393 -15.30 9.79 3.53
N PHE A 394 -16.54 9.61 3.09
CA PHE A 394 -17.12 8.30 2.85
C PHE A 394 -17.53 8.19 1.38
N LEU A 395 -16.88 7.28 0.68
CA LEU A 395 -17.24 6.91 -0.69
C LEU A 395 -18.33 5.85 -0.63
N GLN A 396 -19.53 6.20 -1.07
CA GLN A 396 -20.65 5.27 -1.14
C GLN A 396 -20.47 4.34 -2.37
N LEU A 397 -19.62 3.34 -2.19
CA LEU A 397 -19.31 2.29 -3.15
C LEU A 397 -19.64 0.95 -2.49
N GLN A 398 -20.21 0.01 -3.25
CA GLN A 398 -20.57 -1.31 -2.72
C GLN A 398 -19.94 -2.42 -3.57
N GLY A 399 -19.85 -3.62 -3.00
CA GLY A 399 -19.44 -4.82 -3.75
C GLY A 399 -18.09 -4.66 -4.46
N GLN A 400 -18.08 -4.88 -5.77
CA GLN A 400 -16.85 -4.83 -6.58
C GLN A 400 -16.21 -3.44 -6.59
N ASP A 401 -16.99 -2.38 -6.72
CA ASP A 401 -16.45 -1.02 -6.83
C ASP A 401 -15.78 -0.57 -5.52
N ALA A 402 -16.32 -0.99 -4.37
CA ALA A 402 -15.70 -0.76 -3.07
C ALA A 402 -14.37 -1.51 -2.93
N SER A 403 -14.35 -2.76 -3.40
CA SER A 403 -13.15 -3.58 -3.37
C SER A 403 -12.05 -3.05 -4.27
N ASP A 404 -12.40 -2.58 -5.47
CA ASP A 404 -11.48 -1.90 -6.39
C ASP A 404 -10.94 -0.61 -5.77
N ALA A 405 -11.79 0.17 -5.10
CA ALA A 405 -11.33 1.37 -4.39
C ALA A 405 -10.31 1.03 -3.28
N ILE A 406 -10.50 -0.09 -2.56
CA ILE A 406 -9.54 -0.60 -1.56
C ILE A 406 -8.26 -1.15 -2.22
N LEU A 407 -8.38 -1.87 -3.35
CA LEU A 407 -7.25 -2.33 -4.18
C LEU A 407 -6.34 -1.15 -4.54
N TYR A 408 -6.98 -0.09 -5.04
CA TYR A 408 -6.33 1.14 -5.43
C TYR A 408 -5.78 1.95 -4.27
N GLY A 409 -6.09 1.56 -3.03
CA GLY A 409 -5.55 2.15 -1.83
C GLY A 409 -6.24 3.43 -1.40
N LEU A 410 -7.46 3.71 -1.88
CA LEU A 410 -8.17 4.95 -1.57
C LEU A 410 -8.56 5.08 -0.10
N GLY A 411 -8.82 3.97 0.59
CA GLY A 411 -9.27 4.00 1.97
C GLY A 411 -9.65 2.63 2.53
N PHE A 412 -10.19 2.62 3.74
CA PHE A 412 -10.59 1.40 4.44
C PHE A 412 -12.05 1.04 4.17
N GLY A 413 -12.35 -0.26 4.06
CA GLY A 413 -13.71 -0.72 3.82
C GLY A 413 -14.56 -0.70 5.09
N GLU A 414 -15.76 -0.13 4.98
CA GLU A 414 -16.81 -0.27 6.01
C GLU A 414 -17.65 -1.50 5.69
N VAL A 415 -17.86 -2.37 6.69
CA VAL A 415 -18.56 -3.65 6.51
C VAL A 415 -19.91 -3.61 7.21
N SER A 416 -20.97 -3.89 6.46
CA SER A 416 -22.33 -4.13 6.95
C SER A 416 -22.87 -5.42 6.31
N ASN A 417 -23.63 -6.23 7.06
CA ASN A 417 -24.22 -7.49 6.56
C ASN A 417 -23.23 -8.44 5.83
N ASN A 418 -22.01 -8.59 6.35
CA ASN A 418 -20.92 -9.39 5.78
C ASN A 418 -20.40 -8.92 4.40
N THR A 419 -20.80 -7.74 3.92
CA THR A 419 -20.33 -7.13 2.66
C THR A 419 -19.75 -5.75 2.90
N ILE A 420 -19.07 -5.19 1.90
CA ILE A 420 -18.50 -3.84 1.97
C ILE A 420 -19.55 -2.84 1.47
N ASP A 421 -19.89 -1.88 2.33
CA ASP A 421 -20.95 -0.89 2.13
C ASP A 421 -20.41 0.51 1.77
N GLY A 422 -19.10 0.68 1.87
CA GLY A 422 -18.42 1.90 1.47
C GLY A 422 -16.93 1.88 1.77
N VAL A 423 -16.26 2.95 1.36
CA VAL A 423 -14.83 3.15 1.58
C VAL A 423 -14.59 4.48 2.25
N ARG A 424 -13.94 4.44 3.41
CA ARG A 424 -13.63 5.61 4.23
C ARG A 424 -12.23 6.12 3.92
N ILE A 425 -12.13 7.40 3.55
CA ILE A 425 -10.87 8.12 3.34
C ILE A 425 -10.58 8.91 4.61
N ASP A 426 -9.52 8.52 5.31
CA ASP A 426 -9.08 9.12 6.58
C ASP A 426 -7.57 9.45 6.60
N GLU A 427 -6.83 8.96 5.61
CA GLU A 427 -5.37 8.99 5.58
C GLU A 427 -4.87 10.22 4.82
N LEU A 428 -4.15 11.11 5.50
CA LEU A 428 -3.61 12.33 4.88
C LEU A 428 -2.65 12.02 3.71
N ALA A 429 -1.90 10.90 3.78
CA ALA A 429 -1.01 10.48 2.69
C ALA A 429 -1.75 10.23 1.37
N ILE A 430 -2.98 9.72 1.41
CA ILE A 430 -3.79 9.49 0.20
C ILE A 430 -4.09 10.80 -0.51
N MET A 431 -4.36 11.85 0.25
CA MET A 431 -4.71 13.14 -0.29
C MET A 431 -3.57 13.73 -1.09
N GLU A 432 -2.35 13.74 -0.53
CA GLU A 432 -1.15 14.20 -1.25
C GLU A 432 -1.02 13.48 -2.60
N CYS A 433 -1.25 12.17 -2.63
CA CYS A 433 -1.18 11.38 -3.85
C CYS A 433 -2.29 11.71 -4.86
N LEU A 434 -3.54 11.86 -4.39
CA LEU A 434 -4.68 12.16 -5.26
C LEU A 434 -4.53 13.49 -5.99
N ARG A 435 -3.84 14.47 -5.39
CA ARG A 435 -3.55 15.75 -6.04
C ARG A 435 -2.86 15.57 -7.38
N TYR A 436 -1.95 14.61 -7.47
CA TYR A 436 -1.24 14.32 -8.70
C TYR A 436 -2.11 13.60 -9.73
N LEU A 437 -3.13 12.86 -9.31
CA LEU A 437 -3.90 11.95 -10.17
C LEU A 437 -5.17 12.57 -10.77
N MET A 438 -5.72 13.62 -10.15
CA MET A 438 -6.96 14.26 -10.60
C MET A 438 -6.72 15.55 -11.39
N PRO A 439 -7.49 15.81 -12.47
CA PRO A 439 -7.40 17.04 -13.23
C PRO A 439 -7.69 18.29 -12.38
N PHE A 440 -6.82 19.27 -12.53
CA PHE A 440 -6.81 20.48 -11.71
C PHE A 440 -8.09 21.33 -11.89
N ASN A 441 -8.56 21.44 -13.13
CA ASN A 441 -9.77 22.19 -13.50
C ASN A 441 -11.06 21.62 -12.87
N GLU A 442 -11.18 20.30 -12.74
CA GLU A 442 -12.37 19.65 -12.18
C GLU A 442 -12.50 19.88 -10.67
N ILE A 443 -11.37 20.05 -9.98
CA ILE A 443 -11.32 20.28 -8.54
C ILE A 443 -11.66 21.74 -8.23
N VAL A 444 -11.04 22.70 -8.91
CA VAL A 444 -11.10 24.14 -8.56
C VAL A 444 -12.53 24.70 -8.63
N ALA A 445 -13.31 24.37 -9.67
CA ALA A 445 -14.68 24.85 -9.79
C ALA A 445 -15.58 24.28 -8.67
N SER A 446 -15.54 22.96 -8.49
CA SER A 446 -16.31 22.26 -7.44
C SER A 446 -15.92 22.72 -6.03
N LEU A 447 -14.64 23.02 -5.82
CA LEU A 447 -14.10 23.53 -4.57
C LEU A 447 -14.66 24.92 -4.24
N ALA A 448 -14.69 25.83 -5.21
CA ALA A 448 -15.25 27.17 -5.04
C ALA A 448 -16.73 27.13 -4.63
N GLU A 449 -17.54 26.26 -5.26
CA GLU A 449 -18.96 26.06 -4.93
C GLU A 449 -19.16 25.49 -3.51
N ARG A 450 -18.33 24.51 -3.10
CA ARG A 450 -18.43 23.88 -1.79
C ARG A 450 -18.02 24.80 -0.63
N ILE A 451 -17.00 25.63 -0.83
CA ILE A 451 -16.60 26.64 0.16
C ILE A 451 -17.76 27.59 0.42
N ALA A 452 -18.48 28.00 -0.62
CA ALA A 452 -19.64 28.89 -0.50
C ALA A 452 -20.79 28.27 0.31
N SER A 453 -20.90 26.94 0.36
CA SER A 453 -22.00 26.24 1.03
C SER A 453 -21.66 25.70 2.42
N SER A 454 -20.39 25.42 2.75
CA SER A 454 -20.00 24.89 4.08
C SER A 454 -18.55 25.24 4.47
N PRO A 455 -18.31 26.28 5.31
CA PRO A 455 -16.95 26.77 5.59
C PRO A 455 -16.21 26.04 6.73
N LYS A 456 -16.59 24.81 7.10
CA LYS A 456 -15.83 24.01 8.09
C LYS A 456 -14.65 23.38 7.34
N ALA A 457 -13.47 23.97 7.38
CA ALA A 457 -12.28 23.45 6.71
C ALA A 457 -11.21 23.03 7.72
N GLN A 458 -10.91 21.73 7.79
CA GLN A 458 -9.78 21.22 8.58
C GLN A 458 -8.45 21.28 7.81
N MET A 459 -8.48 21.43 6.48
CA MET A 459 -7.29 21.42 5.60
C MET A 459 -7.21 22.65 4.69
N ILE A 460 -7.09 23.82 5.32
CA ILE A 460 -7.14 25.12 4.66
C ILE A 460 -6.00 25.33 3.64
N ASP A 461 -4.79 24.81 3.90
CA ASP A 461 -3.62 25.03 3.02
C ASP A 461 -3.81 24.42 1.62
N TYR A 462 -4.26 23.17 1.54
CA TYR A 462 -4.46 22.47 0.26
C TYR A 462 -5.47 23.20 -0.62
N LEU A 463 -6.54 23.69 0.01
CA LEU A 463 -7.63 24.42 -0.63
C LEU A 463 -7.12 25.72 -1.27
N VAL A 464 -6.34 26.49 -0.52
CA VAL A 464 -5.81 27.78 -0.99
C VAL A 464 -4.76 27.58 -2.07
N GLU A 465 -3.90 26.57 -1.96
CA GLU A 465 -2.90 26.23 -2.99
C GLU A 465 -3.55 25.96 -4.36
N TYR A 466 -4.67 25.25 -4.41
CA TYR A 466 -5.41 25.00 -5.65
C TYR A 466 -5.98 26.28 -6.25
N LEU A 467 -6.62 27.11 -5.43
CA LEU A 467 -7.20 28.38 -5.87
C LEU A 467 -6.10 29.34 -6.37
N VAL A 468 -5.00 29.45 -5.63
CA VAL A 468 -3.86 30.32 -5.97
C VAL A 468 -3.18 29.85 -7.23
N ALA A 469 -2.90 28.55 -7.38
CA ALA A 469 -2.29 28.03 -8.61
C ALA A 469 -3.18 28.25 -9.84
N PHE A 470 -4.51 28.10 -9.72
CA PHE A 470 -5.42 28.37 -10.83
C PHE A 470 -5.44 29.83 -11.21
N ALA A 471 -5.60 30.71 -10.22
CA ALA A 471 -5.61 32.14 -10.42
C ALA A 471 -4.27 32.62 -11.02
N LEU A 472 -3.15 32.13 -10.51
CA LEU A 472 -1.82 32.41 -11.06
C LEU A 472 -1.77 32.10 -12.56
N VAL A 473 -2.06 30.86 -12.94
CA VAL A 473 -1.99 30.45 -14.35
C VAL A 473 -2.98 31.24 -15.21
N ALA A 474 -4.19 31.49 -14.72
CA ALA A 474 -5.20 32.26 -15.45
C ALA A 474 -4.75 33.69 -15.72
N ASN A 475 -4.17 34.36 -14.73
CA ASN A 475 -3.69 35.74 -14.85
C ASN A 475 -2.43 35.86 -15.72
N THR A 476 -1.53 34.87 -15.71
CA THR A 476 -0.27 34.95 -16.47
C THR A 476 -0.37 34.37 -17.89
N SER A 477 -1.12 33.29 -18.04
CA SER A 477 -1.13 32.47 -19.27
C SER A 477 -2.50 32.43 -19.95
N GLY A 478 -3.56 32.89 -19.27
CA GLY A 478 -4.92 32.94 -19.79
C GLY A 478 -5.79 31.77 -19.30
N LEU A 479 -7.11 31.98 -19.35
CA LEU A 479 -8.10 31.04 -18.83
C LEU A 479 -8.07 29.67 -19.52
N ASP A 480 -7.80 29.62 -20.82
CA ASP A 480 -7.75 28.34 -21.56
C ASP A 480 -6.57 27.47 -21.10
N VAL A 481 -5.42 28.07 -20.77
CA VAL A 481 -4.29 27.33 -20.20
C VAL A 481 -4.62 26.86 -18.79
N ALA A 482 -5.22 27.72 -17.96
CA ALA A 482 -5.63 27.36 -16.61
C ALA A 482 -6.65 26.21 -16.58
N ARG A 483 -7.56 26.15 -17.55
CA ARG A 483 -8.55 25.07 -17.70
C ARG A 483 -7.95 23.73 -18.15
N ASN A 484 -6.76 23.75 -18.73
CA ASN A 484 -6.08 22.55 -19.25
C ASN A 484 -4.78 22.21 -18.49
N ILE A 485 -4.47 22.97 -17.43
CA ILE A 485 -3.25 22.78 -16.65
C ILE A 485 -3.26 21.40 -15.97
N LYS A 486 -2.11 20.75 -15.97
CA LYS A 486 -1.86 19.47 -15.31
C LYS A 486 -0.88 19.66 -14.16
N ILE A 487 -1.00 18.81 -13.15
CA ILE A 487 0.00 18.72 -12.09
C ILE A 487 1.13 17.83 -12.59
N THR A 488 2.38 18.30 -12.47
CA THR A 488 3.54 17.51 -12.86
C THR A 488 3.82 16.41 -11.85
N HIS A 489 4.22 15.23 -12.33
CA HIS A 489 4.71 14.11 -11.50
C HIS A 489 6.23 14.09 -11.34
N ARG A 490 6.91 15.07 -11.95
CA ARG A 490 8.37 15.14 -11.99
C ARG A 490 8.92 15.75 -10.71
N SER A 491 10.19 15.45 -10.41
CA SER A 491 10.94 16.26 -9.45
C SER A 491 10.93 17.72 -9.90
N VAL A 492 11.04 18.67 -8.97
CA VAL A 492 11.06 20.11 -9.31
C VAL A 492 12.19 20.42 -10.32
N ALA A 493 13.38 19.82 -10.14
CA ALA A 493 14.49 20.00 -11.08
C ALA A 493 14.13 19.50 -12.49
N ASP A 494 13.54 18.30 -12.60
CA ASP A 494 13.14 17.74 -13.88
C ASP A 494 11.96 18.48 -14.54
N TYR A 495 11.06 19.05 -13.73
CA TYR A 495 10.00 19.94 -14.20
C TYR A 495 10.60 21.21 -14.83
N LEU A 496 11.56 21.85 -14.15
CA LEU A 496 12.21 23.08 -14.62
C LEU A 496 12.95 22.90 -15.95
N ARG A 497 13.46 21.70 -16.24
CA ARG A 497 14.10 21.35 -17.54
C ARG A 497 13.14 21.34 -18.72
N VAL A 498 11.85 21.08 -18.50
CA VAL A 498 10.88 20.89 -19.59
C VAL A 498 10.11 22.16 -19.89
N ASN A 499 9.99 22.50 -21.16
CA ASN A 499 9.18 23.63 -21.63
C ASN A 499 7.73 23.20 -21.88
N ASP A 500 7.03 22.76 -20.83
CA ASP A 500 5.59 22.47 -20.90
C ASP A 500 4.81 23.54 -20.14
N ALA A 501 4.20 24.47 -20.88
CA ALA A 501 3.41 25.57 -20.32
C ALA A 501 2.09 25.11 -19.69
N ASN A 502 1.68 23.85 -19.93
CA ASN A 502 0.46 23.25 -19.40
C ASN A 502 0.70 22.47 -18.11
N GLN A 503 1.82 22.72 -17.40
CA GLN A 503 2.13 22.05 -16.15
C GLN A 503 2.43 23.02 -15.01
N VAL A 504 1.95 22.67 -13.82
CA VAL A 504 2.30 23.32 -12.55
C VAL A 504 2.91 22.29 -11.60
N SER A 505 3.87 22.72 -10.79
CA SER A 505 4.48 21.88 -9.75
C SER A 505 3.95 22.25 -8.37
N PHE A 506 3.51 21.23 -7.64
CA PHE A 506 3.29 21.27 -6.19
C PHE A 506 4.43 20.48 -5.55
N PRO A 507 5.50 21.16 -5.10
CA PRO A 507 6.64 20.49 -4.49
C PRO A 507 6.27 19.73 -3.22
N ASP A 508 7.09 18.74 -2.85
CA ASP A 508 6.91 18.04 -1.59
C ASP A 508 7.05 19.01 -0.38
N PRO A 509 6.47 18.66 0.79
CA PRO A 509 6.48 19.55 1.95
C PRO A 509 7.87 19.98 2.45
N MET A 510 8.97 19.32 2.05
CA MET A 510 10.32 19.70 2.47
C MET A 510 10.95 20.73 1.54
N CYS A 511 10.47 20.87 0.30
CA CYS A 511 11.01 21.84 -0.66
C CYS A 511 10.90 23.27 -0.16
N GLY A 512 9.75 23.63 0.42
CA GLY A 512 9.50 24.93 1.04
C GLY A 512 8.55 25.84 0.27
N ALA A 513 8.61 25.82 -1.07
CA ALA A 513 7.62 26.48 -1.92
C ALA A 513 6.31 25.69 -1.99
N ASP A 514 5.17 26.37 -2.12
CA ASP A 514 3.86 25.73 -2.25
C ASP A 514 3.52 25.42 -3.71
N VAL A 515 3.83 26.37 -4.60
CA VAL A 515 3.54 26.28 -6.04
C VAL A 515 4.72 26.82 -6.83
N ILE A 516 5.14 26.08 -7.85
CA ILE A 516 6.11 26.55 -8.84
C ILE A 516 5.47 26.46 -10.22
N TYR A 517 5.39 27.60 -10.92
CA TYR A 517 4.85 27.68 -12.28
C TYR A 517 5.87 28.32 -13.23
N LYS A 518 6.25 27.55 -14.26
CA LYS A 518 7.14 28.01 -15.34
C LYS A 518 6.31 28.48 -16.53
N CYS A 519 6.16 29.78 -16.67
CA CYS A 519 5.45 30.41 -17.78
C CYS A 519 6.40 30.65 -18.96
N VAL A 520 6.28 29.85 -20.01
CA VAL A 520 7.09 30.02 -21.24
C VAL A 520 6.70 31.31 -22.00
N LYS A 521 5.42 31.72 -21.93
CA LYS A 521 4.92 32.92 -22.60
C LYS A 521 5.58 34.20 -22.09
N THR A 522 5.74 34.33 -20.78
CA THR A 522 6.39 35.49 -20.15
C THR A 522 7.87 35.27 -19.88
N MET A 523 8.40 34.08 -20.17
CA MET A 523 9.74 33.65 -19.78
C MET A 523 9.98 33.87 -18.27
N THR A 524 9.04 33.44 -17.44
CA THR A 524 9.09 33.67 -15.98
C THR A 524 8.86 32.38 -15.22
N VAL A 525 9.68 32.13 -14.20
CA VAL A 525 9.42 31.12 -13.19
C VAL A 525 8.85 31.80 -11.97
N TYR A 526 7.57 31.55 -11.72
CA TYR A 526 6.85 32.01 -10.55
C TYR A 526 7.04 31.01 -9.40
N ILE A 527 7.48 31.51 -8.26
CA ILE A 527 7.69 30.73 -7.04
C ILE A 527 6.78 31.31 -5.98
N TYR A 528 5.74 30.56 -5.64
CA TYR A 528 4.64 31.03 -4.81
C TYR A 528 4.69 30.41 -3.42
N GLN A 529 4.53 31.28 -2.42
CA GLN A 529 4.30 30.96 -1.04
C GLN A 529 2.89 31.41 -0.63
N THR A 530 2.18 30.57 0.11
CA THR A 530 0.83 30.82 0.60
C THR A 530 0.85 31.07 2.11
N ASN A 531 0.37 32.25 2.53
CA ASN A 531 0.22 32.65 3.93
C ASN A 531 -1.25 32.99 4.23
N PHE A 532 -2.02 31.98 4.65
CA PHE A 532 -3.47 32.11 4.75
C PHE A 532 -4.03 32.24 6.18
N VAL A 533 -3.58 31.42 7.14
CA VAL A 533 -3.98 31.43 8.57
C VAL A 533 -2.75 31.22 9.46
N LYS A 534 -2.80 31.71 10.71
CA LYS A 534 -1.77 31.50 11.73
C LYS A 534 -1.92 30.08 12.31
N GLY A 535 -1.09 29.13 11.86
CA GLY A 535 -1.05 27.78 12.42
C GLY A 535 -0.61 26.72 11.40
N MET A 536 0.57 26.14 11.62
CA MET A 536 1.17 24.96 10.97
C MET A 536 0.86 24.73 9.48
N THR A 537 1.69 25.33 8.62
CA THR A 537 1.80 24.94 7.22
C THR A 537 2.30 23.50 7.06
N LYS A 538 2.07 22.87 5.90
CA LYS A 538 2.60 21.51 5.62
C LYS A 538 4.12 21.41 5.82
N GLN A 539 4.86 22.48 5.53
CA GLN A 539 6.32 22.59 5.72
C GLN A 539 6.71 22.58 7.21
N GLU A 540 5.89 23.18 8.07
CA GLU A 540 6.15 23.22 9.51
C GLU A 540 6.19 21.80 10.12
N ARG A 541 5.35 20.88 9.61
CA ARG A 541 5.26 19.47 10.05
C ARG A 541 6.56 18.68 9.82
N VAL A 542 7.41 19.18 8.93
CA VAL A 542 8.67 18.55 8.51
C VAL A 542 9.87 19.42 8.82
N ASN A 543 9.69 20.45 9.67
CA ASN A 543 10.71 21.43 10.05
C ASN A 543 11.35 22.17 8.87
N ALA A 544 10.66 22.26 7.73
CA ALA A 544 11.14 22.96 6.54
C ALA A 544 10.76 24.44 6.56
N CYS A 545 11.56 25.28 5.89
CA CYS A 545 11.21 26.67 5.62
C CYS A 545 9.96 26.74 4.73
N ASN A 546 8.91 27.44 5.15
CA ASN A 546 7.91 27.95 4.21
C ASN A 546 8.47 29.20 3.53
N THR A 547 8.80 29.13 2.24
CA THR A 547 9.60 30.14 1.55
C THR A 547 9.36 30.16 0.05
N ASN A 548 9.43 31.34 -0.55
CA ASN A 548 9.55 31.53 -1.99
C ASN A 548 10.98 31.84 -2.47
N ASP A 549 11.97 31.92 -1.56
CA ASP A 549 13.39 32.03 -1.90
C ASP A 549 14.00 30.65 -2.19
N PRO A 550 14.46 30.38 -3.43
CA PRO A 550 15.12 29.13 -3.79
C PRO A 550 16.34 28.78 -2.94
N ASN A 551 17.05 29.77 -2.41
CA ASN A 551 18.24 29.52 -1.59
C ASN A 551 17.88 28.84 -0.25
N LEU A 552 16.63 28.99 0.18
CA LEU A 552 16.09 28.38 1.40
C LEU A 552 15.31 27.09 1.12
N PHE A 553 15.30 26.59 -0.13
CA PHE A 553 14.65 25.31 -0.43
C PHE A 553 15.34 24.16 0.29
N TYR A 554 14.55 23.24 0.83
CA TYR A 554 15.02 22.14 1.67
C TYR A 554 15.90 22.61 2.85
N CYS A 555 15.68 23.82 3.37
CA CYS A 555 16.34 24.29 4.59
C CYS A 555 15.45 24.15 5.81
N ASN A 556 16.06 23.93 6.96
CA ASN A 556 15.40 23.87 8.25
C ASN A 556 14.87 25.26 8.64
N ARG A 557 13.62 25.31 9.13
CA ARG A 557 12.94 26.57 9.50
C ARG A 557 13.69 27.39 10.55
N THR A 558 14.37 26.72 11.49
CA THR A 558 15.02 27.34 12.65
C THR A 558 16.48 27.64 12.37
N THR A 559 17.25 26.64 11.91
CA THR A 559 18.70 26.79 11.71
C THR A 559 19.07 27.39 10.36
N LYS A 560 18.14 27.41 9.40
CA LYS A 560 18.35 27.82 8.00
C LYS A 560 19.40 27.00 7.24
N THR A 561 19.87 25.90 7.82
CA THR A 561 20.77 24.94 7.16
C THR A 561 19.98 23.94 6.32
N VAL A 562 20.63 23.30 5.36
CA VAL A 562 19.99 22.23 4.55
C VAL A 562 19.49 21.11 5.46
N LEU A 563 18.30 20.60 5.18
CA LEU A 563 17.68 19.48 5.89
C LEU A 563 18.50 18.22 5.65
N LYS A 564 18.66 17.43 6.72
CA LYS A 564 19.35 16.15 6.66
C LYS A 564 18.71 15.22 5.63
N GLY A 565 19.54 14.63 4.78
CA GLY A 565 19.12 13.77 3.68
C GLY A 565 19.09 14.47 2.33
N PHE A 566 19.04 15.81 2.30
CA PHE A 566 18.98 16.63 1.09
C PHE A 566 20.28 17.39 0.80
N GLU A 567 21.31 17.20 1.63
CA GLU A 567 22.64 17.73 1.36
C GLU A 567 23.29 17.04 0.16
N ASP A 568 24.29 17.71 -0.41
CA ASP A 568 25.23 17.07 -1.32
C ASP A 568 26.00 15.97 -0.56
N LYS A 569 26.18 14.82 -1.22
CA LYS A 569 26.87 13.65 -0.66
C LYS A 569 28.03 13.26 -1.57
N HIS A 570 28.92 12.42 -1.07
CA HIS A 570 29.93 11.77 -1.90
C HIS A 570 29.58 10.30 -2.10
N ASP A 571 29.75 9.79 -3.32
CA ASP A 571 29.68 8.35 -3.58
C ASP A 571 30.93 7.63 -3.06
N ALA A 572 30.96 6.30 -3.18
CA ALA A 572 32.10 5.48 -2.74
C ALA A 572 33.43 5.79 -3.49
N LEU A 573 33.34 6.51 -4.62
CA LEU A 573 34.47 6.93 -5.44
C LEU A 573 34.84 8.41 -5.20
N GLY A 574 34.16 9.08 -4.27
CA GLY A 574 34.38 10.49 -3.92
C GLY A 574 33.68 11.50 -4.84
N ASN A 575 32.87 11.07 -5.82
CA ASN A 575 32.13 11.98 -6.68
C ASN A 575 30.98 12.63 -5.92
N VAL A 576 30.74 13.92 -6.18
CA VAL A 576 29.63 14.66 -5.56
C VAL A 576 28.30 14.22 -6.18
N ILE A 577 27.46 13.59 -5.37
CA ILE A 577 26.04 13.39 -5.63
C ILE A 577 25.31 14.64 -5.12
N LYS A 578 24.83 15.46 -6.05
CA LYS A 578 24.08 16.68 -5.71
C LYS A 578 22.76 16.34 -5.01
N GLY A 579 22.50 17.03 -3.91
CA GLY A 579 21.21 17.02 -3.24
C GLY A 579 20.14 17.75 -4.04
N LYS A 580 18.87 17.55 -3.67
CA LYS A 580 17.72 18.13 -4.40
C LYS A 580 17.78 19.66 -4.50
N ARG A 581 18.20 20.33 -3.42
CA ARG A 581 18.37 21.79 -3.39
C ARG A 581 19.36 22.25 -4.46
N THR A 582 20.54 21.64 -4.50
CA THR A 582 21.61 21.99 -5.44
C THR A 582 21.16 21.78 -6.88
N LEU A 583 20.48 20.65 -7.16
CA LEU A 583 19.90 20.38 -8.46
C LEU A 583 18.91 21.48 -8.89
N ILE A 584 17.96 21.86 -8.04
CA ILE A 584 16.98 22.91 -8.36
C ILE A 584 17.66 24.26 -8.60
N LEU A 585 18.63 24.63 -7.75
CA LEU A 585 19.36 25.89 -7.91
C LEU A 585 20.14 25.95 -9.23
N ASP A 586 20.74 24.84 -9.64
CA ASP A 586 21.44 24.77 -10.92
C ASP A 586 20.49 24.92 -12.11
N GLU A 587 19.32 24.29 -12.07
CA GLU A 587 18.30 24.46 -13.12
C GLU A 587 17.76 25.89 -13.17
N LEU A 588 17.51 26.53 -12.03
CA LEU A 588 17.05 27.92 -11.99
C LEU A 588 18.12 28.88 -12.55
N ARG A 589 19.40 28.67 -12.22
CA ARG A 589 20.52 29.45 -12.80
C ARG A 589 20.64 29.24 -14.30
N GLN A 590 20.44 28.00 -14.76
CA GLN A 590 20.46 27.71 -16.18
C GLN A 590 19.31 28.42 -16.90
N LEU A 591 18.10 28.36 -16.37
CA LEU A 591 16.95 29.10 -16.90
C LEU A 591 17.19 30.61 -16.95
N GLN A 592 17.83 31.19 -15.93
CA GLN A 592 18.22 32.61 -15.96
C GLN A 592 19.20 32.94 -17.09
N ARG A 593 20.17 32.05 -17.37
CA ARG A 593 21.06 32.19 -18.54
C ARG A 593 20.30 32.06 -19.86
N ASP A 594 19.26 31.23 -19.87
CA ASP A 594 18.37 31.03 -21.01
C ASP A 594 17.32 32.14 -21.15
N GLY A 595 17.40 33.20 -20.33
CA GLY A 595 16.57 34.40 -20.42
C GLY A 595 15.30 34.39 -19.57
N PHE A 596 15.09 33.39 -18.72
CA PHE A 596 13.97 33.40 -17.78
C PHE A 596 14.21 34.34 -16.60
N THR A 597 13.16 35.04 -16.17
CA THR A 597 13.14 35.77 -14.90
C THR A 597 12.61 34.88 -13.77
N LEU A 598 13.08 35.13 -12.55
CA LEU A 598 12.55 34.47 -11.34
C LEU A 598 11.68 35.48 -10.59
N GLN A 599 10.42 35.13 -10.36
CA GLN A 599 9.47 35.98 -9.65
C GLN A 599 9.02 35.29 -8.37
N GLN A 600 9.46 35.82 -7.25
CA GLN A 600 9.07 35.37 -5.92
C GLN A 600 7.76 36.04 -5.55
N VAL A 601 6.73 35.26 -5.24
CA VAL A 601 5.40 35.78 -4.94
C VAL A 601 4.90 35.21 -3.62
N VAL A 602 4.18 36.05 -2.87
CA VAL A 602 3.62 35.71 -1.56
C VAL A 602 2.15 36.05 -1.58
N PHE A 603 1.31 35.04 -1.45
CA PHE A 603 -0.11 35.23 -1.22
C PHE A 603 -0.37 35.44 0.27
N VAL A 604 -1.03 36.55 0.63
CA VAL A 604 -1.30 36.93 2.03
C VAL A 604 -2.78 37.19 2.24
N HIS A 605 -3.37 36.47 3.21
CA HIS A 605 -4.76 36.64 3.62
C HIS A 605 -4.95 36.89 5.14
N THR A 606 -3.92 36.74 5.99
CA THR A 606 -4.05 37.01 7.43
C THR A 606 -4.03 38.50 7.77
N GLY A 607 -4.81 38.90 8.79
CA GLY A 607 -4.96 40.27 9.27
C GLY A 607 -3.82 40.84 10.13
N GLU A 608 -2.64 40.21 10.19
CA GLU A 608 -1.48 40.85 10.83
C GLU A 608 -0.72 41.68 9.78
N ASN A 609 -0.79 43.01 9.93
CA ASN A 609 -0.04 44.03 9.20
C ASN A 609 1.49 43.92 9.29
N GLN A 610 2.04 42.77 9.71
CA GLN A 610 3.48 42.52 9.75
C GLN A 610 3.87 41.51 8.67
N ILE A 611 3.78 41.96 7.42
CA ILE A 611 4.66 41.43 6.39
C ILE A 611 6.05 41.98 6.75
N ALA A 612 6.82 41.22 7.54
CA ALA A 612 8.25 41.45 7.66
C ALA A 612 8.77 41.58 6.22
N LYS A 613 9.33 42.75 5.87
CA LYS A 613 9.80 43.11 4.52
C LYS A 613 10.39 41.90 3.80
N LEU A 614 9.61 41.27 2.93
CA LEU A 614 10.09 40.22 2.03
C LEU A 614 10.79 40.96 0.89
N ASN A 615 12.10 41.17 1.05
CA ASN A 615 12.92 41.96 0.12
C ASN A 615 12.74 41.46 -1.33
N GLY A 616 12.03 42.23 -2.15
CA GLY A 616 11.88 41.97 -3.59
C GLY A 616 10.78 40.98 -4.00
N ALA A 617 10.00 40.42 -3.06
CA ALA A 617 8.89 39.54 -3.40
C ALA A 617 7.60 40.34 -3.71
N GLU A 618 6.86 39.90 -4.72
CA GLU A 618 5.53 40.43 -5.01
C GLU A 618 4.53 39.94 -3.96
N VAL A 619 3.68 40.83 -3.47
CA VAL A 619 2.62 40.49 -2.52
C VAL A 619 1.28 40.46 -3.25
N VAL A 620 0.59 39.33 -3.16
CA VAL A 620 -0.77 39.13 -3.65
C VAL A 620 -1.72 39.08 -2.45
N SER A 621 -2.64 40.02 -2.37
CA SER A 621 -3.61 40.17 -1.28
C SER A 621 -4.90 40.77 -1.82
N LYS A 622 -5.98 40.72 -1.03
CA LYS A 622 -7.26 41.38 -1.38
C LYS A 622 -7.09 42.87 -1.71
N THR A 623 -6.10 43.53 -1.10
CA THR A 623 -5.82 44.96 -1.31
C THR A 623 -4.94 45.23 -2.53
N SER A 624 -3.92 44.42 -2.77
CA SER A 624 -2.98 44.61 -3.89
C SER A 624 -3.54 44.08 -5.21
N HIS A 625 -4.30 42.98 -5.15
CA HIS A 625 -4.82 42.24 -6.29
C HIS A 625 -6.29 41.83 -6.06
N PRO A 626 -7.23 42.80 -5.96
CA PRO A 626 -8.63 42.51 -5.65
C PRO A 626 -9.28 41.57 -6.66
N ASN A 627 -8.83 41.59 -7.92
CA ASN A 627 -9.40 40.82 -9.03
C ASN A 627 -8.68 39.50 -9.28
N PHE A 628 -7.75 39.08 -8.40
CA PHE A 628 -6.90 37.91 -8.62
C PHE A 628 -7.70 36.63 -8.92
N PHE A 629 -8.84 36.46 -8.25
CA PHE A 629 -9.69 35.28 -8.36
C PHE A 629 -10.87 35.43 -9.34
N ASP A 630 -10.97 36.53 -10.09
CA ASP A 630 -12.13 36.81 -10.95
C ASP A 630 -12.37 35.74 -12.02
N TYR A 631 -11.30 35.07 -12.47
CA TYR A 631 -11.36 33.93 -13.40
C TYR A 631 -11.93 32.65 -12.78
N ILE A 632 -12.08 32.58 -11.45
CA ILE A 632 -12.68 31.48 -10.71
C ILE A 632 -14.12 31.84 -10.32
N ALA A 633 -14.28 32.87 -9.49
CA ALA A 633 -15.57 33.41 -9.07
C ALA A 633 -15.42 34.81 -8.44
N GLN A 634 -16.44 35.66 -8.58
CA GLN A 634 -16.39 37.08 -8.16
C GLN A 634 -16.27 37.31 -6.64
N ASN A 635 -16.47 36.30 -5.79
CA ASN A 635 -16.48 36.47 -4.33
C ASN A 635 -15.53 35.51 -3.58
N ILE A 636 -14.49 34.97 -4.24
CA ILE A 636 -13.54 34.07 -3.56
C ILE A 636 -12.89 34.76 -2.34
N TRP A 637 -12.54 36.05 -2.44
CA TRP A 637 -12.01 36.79 -1.28
C TRP A 637 -12.98 36.81 -0.09
N GLY A 638 -14.27 37.07 -0.31
CA GLY A 638 -15.26 37.04 0.77
C GLY A 638 -15.50 35.63 1.32
N LEU A 639 -15.33 34.59 0.51
CA LEU A 639 -15.36 33.20 0.96
C LEU A 639 -14.19 32.87 1.88
N LEU A 640 -12.99 33.30 1.48
CA LEU A 640 -11.78 33.13 2.28
C LEU A 640 -11.88 33.89 3.62
N ASP A 641 -12.46 35.11 3.62
CA ASP A 641 -12.76 35.88 4.84
C ASP A 641 -13.71 35.12 5.80
N SER A 642 -14.71 34.41 5.25
CA SER A 642 -15.64 33.60 6.05
C SER A 642 -14.95 32.40 6.70
N VAL A 643 -14.02 31.75 5.99
CA VAL A 643 -13.22 30.64 6.53
C VAL A 643 -12.34 31.14 7.68
N THR A 644 -11.59 32.23 7.49
CA THR A 644 -10.71 32.77 8.55
C THR A 644 -11.46 33.28 9.77
N SER A 645 -12.70 33.79 9.63
CA SER A 645 -13.48 34.23 10.80
C SER A 645 -13.89 33.11 11.75
N LYS A 646 -13.78 31.84 11.33
CA LYS A 646 -14.23 30.65 12.08
C LYS A 646 -13.09 29.84 12.71
N PHE A 647 -11.83 30.21 12.46
CA PHE A 647 -10.61 29.53 12.93
C PHE A 647 -9.59 30.56 13.41
#